data_AF-A0A849M4T2-F1
#
_entry.id   AF-A0A849M4T2-F1
#
_cell.length_a   1.000
_cell.length_b   1.000
_cell.length_c   1.000
_cell.angle_alpha   90.00
_cell.angle_beta   90.00
_cell.angle_gamma   90.00
#
_symmetry.space_group_name_H-M   'P 1'
#
loop_
_entity.id
_entity.type
_entity.pdbx_description
1 polymer ?
#
loop_
_entity_poly.entity_id
_entity_poly.type
_entity_poly.pdbx_seq_one_letter_code
_entity_poly.pdbx_strand_id
1 'polypeptide(L)'
;MFLKFSYLMLFIFMFSFSFSQTVETIPSNGLINDGLIFDDKGNLYGSQFFGENVTKVTPDGQHSVFANGFTSPNGTAFDSEGTLWIPSHQSNQVYKVKSDGSKSLEIANINTPSCINFDSDGNMFITHYGINRVSVVDTTGNLSVFINGGGLNGPIDIEFDADGIMYVANYNDGKIFKVNSDTTLSLIAQIEGSLGFMVLADSLFYATGITKHTIYTIHKETGEISWFAGGGLGGADGTIEKATFNQPNGIAITPSLDTLYISGFTNNSLRRITGLTNKAYLKTANYSNSKLTLLAGGSTIFDSVQVLINGTKDTTFANITETKFELVLKYTSTITKEIPVRIYAFLDEMITVSNELSIVVYSFENPVDSYLSDFEDAPIDDFVGDLFSITRTFGFSTAIHSKHYYLNSTDHIFTLVKPIIVKDENARMIYSDVAIVEPGEEGSEFGDLNFKDYVVVEASKDGEEWKPLAPGYDSRLFPEWENAWTNAGLYRKLFKQHSIDLSETFNAGDTILIRFRLFADDQQNGWGWVIDSLQIQDFALGLDDFEATVNKFSLGQNYPNPFNPTTNIQFRIDKNSSVSLNIYDNMGRLVKTIYKNEKMKAGVLHSANWDGKNNANNLVASGTYYYKLITVDKSLTKKMLFLK
;
A
#
# COMPACT_ATOMS: atom_id res chain seq x y z
N MET A 1 -77.58 9.53 -10.77
CA MET A 1 -76.16 9.92 -10.63
C MET A 1 -75.32 8.78 -11.21
N PHE A 2 -75.04 8.82 -12.51
CA PHE A 2 -74.25 7.80 -13.20
C PHE A 2 -72.84 8.37 -13.39
N LEU A 3 -71.83 7.77 -12.77
CA LEU A 3 -70.43 8.05 -13.08
C LEU A 3 -69.92 6.98 -14.05
N LYS A 4 -69.47 7.41 -15.22
CA LYS A 4 -68.70 6.61 -16.19
C LYS A 4 -67.29 6.39 -15.64
N PHE A 5 -66.84 5.14 -15.58
CA PHE A 5 -65.42 4.81 -15.48
C PHE A 5 -64.83 4.75 -16.89
N SER A 6 -63.87 5.63 -17.18
CA SER A 6 -63.03 5.56 -18.36
C SER A 6 -61.77 4.77 -18.01
N TYR A 7 -61.53 3.66 -18.71
CA TYR A 7 -60.26 2.95 -18.67
C TYR A 7 -59.21 3.76 -19.43
N LEU A 8 -58.23 4.33 -18.72
CA LEU A 8 -57.03 4.89 -19.33
C LEU A 8 -55.99 3.77 -19.41
N MET A 9 -55.83 3.20 -20.60
CA MET A 9 -54.79 2.21 -20.88
C MET A 9 -53.44 2.95 -20.95
N LEU A 10 -52.66 2.88 -19.87
CA LEU A 10 -51.33 3.46 -19.79
C LEU A 10 -50.37 2.57 -20.59
N PHE A 11 -50.02 2.98 -21.82
CA PHE A 11 -48.87 2.41 -22.51
C PHE A 11 -47.60 2.88 -21.80
N ILE A 12 -47.01 2.01 -20.99
CA ILE A 12 -45.64 2.19 -20.50
C ILE A 12 -44.74 1.90 -21.70
N PHE A 13 -44.23 2.95 -22.34
CA PHE A 13 -43.06 2.82 -23.21
C PHE A 13 -41.88 2.47 -22.31
N MET A 14 -41.55 1.17 -22.23
CA MET A 14 -40.26 0.72 -21.73
C MET A 14 -39.23 1.19 -22.76
N PHE A 15 -38.56 2.31 -22.50
CA PHE A 15 -37.36 2.66 -23.24
C PHE A 15 -36.26 1.71 -22.76
N SER A 16 -36.02 0.64 -23.51
CA SER A 16 -34.77 -0.11 -23.39
C SER A 16 -33.65 0.79 -23.93
N PHE A 17 -32.94 1.49 -23.04
CA PHE A 17 -31.65 2.07 -23.41
C PHE A 17 -30.68 0.91 -23.61
N SER A 18 -30.55 0.46 -24.86
CA SER A 18 -29.41 -0.36 -25.24
C SER A 18 -28.22 0.59 -25.31
N PHE A 19 -27.32 0.51 -24.33
CA PHE A 19 -26.03 1.15 -24.42
C PHE A 19 -25.23 0.43 -25.52
N SER A 20 -24.97 1.16 -26.61
CA SER A 20 -24.19 0.66 -27.75
C SER A 20 -22.74 1.11 -27.58
N GLN A 21 -21.78 0.23 -27.87
CA GLN A 21 -20.38 0.57 -27.93
C GLN A 21 -20.16 1.68 -28.97
N THR A 22 -19.35 2.68 -28.62
CA THR A 22 -19.09 3.83 -29.50
C THR A 22 -17.63 3.96 -29.85
N VAL A 23 -17.38 4.30 -31.10
CA VAL A 23 -16.07 4.60 -31.67
C VAL A 23 -15.92 6.10 -31.80
N GLU A 24 -14.81 6.62 -31.28
CA GLU A 24 -14.48 8.05 -31.33
C GLU A 24 -13.04 8.26 -31.81
N THR A 25 -12.82 9.29 -32.61
CA THR A 25 -11.50 9.71 -33.05
C THR A 25 -10.86 10.64 -32.02
N ILE A 26 -9.63 10.32 -31.62
CA ILE A 26 -8.82 11.09 -30.68
C ILE A 26 -7.76 11.88 -31.48
N PRO A 27 -7.51 13.17 -31.17
CA PRO A 27 -6.49 13.97 -31.82
C PRO A 27 -5.07 13.37 -31.69
N SER A 28 -4.61 12.59 -32.66
CA SER A 28 -3.30 11.92 -32.58
C SER A 28 -2.10 12.82 -32.92
N ASN A 29 -2.35 14.01 -33.47
CA ASN A 29 -1.36 14.90 -34.10
C ASN A 29 -0.47 14.20 -35.17
N GLY A 30 -0.89 13.05 -35.68
CA GLY A 30 -0.16 12.26 -36.67
C GLY A 30 1.07 11.51 -36.14
N LEU A 31 1.21 11.38 -34.81
CA LEU A 31 2.43 10.86 -34.18
C LEU A 31 2.35 9.38 -33.77
N ILE A 32 1.24 8.69 -34.07
CA ILE A 32 1.00 7.29 -33.69
C ILE A 32 0.35 6.57 -34.87
N ASN A 33 0.91 5.42 -35.27
CA ASN A 33 0.35 4.60 -36.35
C ASN A 33 0.65 3.10 -36.25
N ASP A 34 1.32 2.67 -35.20
CA ASP A 34 1.69 1.27 -35.01
C ASP A 34 1.36 0.81 -33.59
N GLY A 35 2.21 -0.02 -32.97
CA GLY A 35 2.01 -0.58 -31.63
C GLY A 35 1.53 0.41 -30.57
N LEU A 36 0.68 -0.08 -29.67
CA LEU A 36 0.08 0.66 -28.57
C LEU A 36 0.28 -0.12 -27.26
N ILE A 37 0.53 0.57 -26.16
CA ILE A 37 0.61 -0.05 -24.82
C ILE A 37 0.27 0.96 -23.72
N PHE A 38 -0.31 0.50 -22.61
CA PHE A 38 -0.54 1.32 -21.43
C PHE A 38 0.54 1.11 -20.36
N ASP A 39 0.88 2.17 -19.62
CA ASP A 39 1.55 2.01 -18.32
C ASP A 39 0.53 1.84 -17.18
N ASP A 40 1.01 1.45 -16.00
CA ASP A 40 0.19 1.25 -14.79
C ASP A 40 -0.51 2.52 -14.29
N LYS A 41 -0.12 3.69 -14.81
CA LYS A 41 -0.73 4.99 -14.49
C LYS A 41 -1.82 5.37 -15.50
N GLY A 42 -2.09 4.51 -16.49
CA GLY A 42 -3.09 4.72 -17.53
C GLY A 42 -2.64 5.65 -18.66
N ASN A 43 -1.34 5.95 -18.78
CA ASN A 43 -0.84 6.66 -19.96
C ASN A 43 -0.70 5.67 -21.12
N LEU A 44 -1.16 6.07 -22.29
CA LEU A 44 -0.98 5.31 -23.53
C LEU A 44 0.33 5.72 -24.20
N TYR A 45 1.13 4.75 -24.64
CA TYR A 45 2.29 4.95 -25.47
C TYR A 45 2.03 4.35 -26.85
N GLY A 46 2.38 5.08 -27.89
CA GLY A 46 2.19 4.65 -29.27
C GLY A 46 3.43 4.91 -30.12
N SER A 47 3.82 3.93 -30.90
CA SER A 47 4.94 4.04 -31.84
C SER A 47 4.53 4.62 -33.19
N GLN A 48 5.52 5.20 -33.87
CA GLN A 48 5.38 5.79 -35.20
C GLN A 48 6.27 5.05 -36.19
N PHE A 49 5.78 3.96 -36.79
CA PHE A 49 6.54 3.10 -37.71
C PHE A 49 7.13 3.82 -38.93
N PHE A 50 6.39 4.77 -39.48
CA PHE A 50 6.85 5.61 -40.58
C PHE A 50 7.67 6.84 -40.13
N GLY A 51 7.98 6.93 -38.83
CA GLY A 51 8.76 7.99 -38.23
C GLY A 51 9.82 7.44 -37.27
N GLU A 52 10.16 8.25 -36.27
CA GLU A 52 11.23 7.94 -35.32
C GLU A 52 10.81 8.07 -33.87
N ASN A 53 9.52 8.28 -33.61
CA ASN A 53 8.99 8.68 -32.31
C ASN A 53 8.21 7.57 -31.62
N VAL A 54 8.25 7.62 -30.29
CA VAL A 54 7.25 7.03 -29.40
C VAL A 54 6.56 8.19 -28.69
N THR A 55 5.24 8.21 -28.77
CA THR A 55 4.40 9.30 -28.25
C THR A 55 3.67 8.82 -27.01
N LYS A 56 3.68 9.63 -25.95
CA LYS A 56 2.88 9.43 -24.75
C LYS A 56 1.60 10.26 -24.84
N VAL A 57 0.48 9.63 -24.50
CA VAL A 57 -0.83 10.24 -24.34
C VAL A 57 -1.28 10.04 -22.91
N THR A 58 -1.50 11.13 -22.18
CA THR A 58 -1.96 11.09 -20.79
C THR A 58 -3.46 10.79 -20.70
N PRO A 59 -4.00 10.38 -19.53
CA PRO A 59 -5.43 10.13 -19.35
C PRO A 59 -6.35 11.30 -19.69
N ASP A 60 -5.88 12.54 -19.54
CA ASP A 60 -6.58 13.76 -19.94
C ASP A 60 -6.41 14.11 -21.44
N GLY A 61 -5.74 13.24 -22.20
CA GLY A 61 -5.59 13.33 -23.65
C GLY A 61 -4.47 14.26 -24.12
N GLN A 62 -3.48 14.59 -23.29
CA GLN A 62 -2.33 15.39 -23.72
C GLN A 62 -1.28 14.52 -24.42
N HIS A 63 -0.83 14.97 -25.59
CA HIS A 63 0.14 14.27 -26.43
C HIS A 63 1.54 14.89 -26.27
N SER A 64 2.56 14.05 -26.10
CA SER A 64 3.96 14.48 -26.10
C SER A 64 4.87 13.40 -26.70
N VAL A 65 5.91 13.81 -27.42
CA VAL A 65 6.97 12.87 -27.84
C VAL A 65 7.71 12.44 -26.58
N PHE A 66 7.61 11.15 -26.25
CA PHE A 66 8.24 10.57 -25.07
C PHE A 66 9.68 10.18 -25.34
N ALA A 67 9.93 9.55 -26.49
CA ALA A 67 11.26 9.18 -26.95
C ALA A 67 11.35 9.29 -28.48
N ASN A 68 12.56 9.49 -29.01
CA ASN A 68 12.79 9.69 -30.45
C ASN A 68 14.08 9.02 -30.97
N GLY A 69 14.35 9.20 -32.26
CA GLY A 69 15.55 8.72 -32.95
C GLY A 69 15.54 7.21 -33.24
N PHE A 70 14.37 6.57 -33.25
CA PHE A 70 14.22 5.19 -33.69
C PHE A 70 14.17 5.10 -35.23
N THR A 71 14.42 3.93 -35.79
CA THR A 71 14.23 3.66 -37.23
C THR A 71 13.12 2.62 -37.39
N SER A 72 11.91 3.11 -37.67
CA SER A 72 10.67 2.32 -37.67
C SER A 72 10.41 1.61 -36.34
N PRO A 73 10.14 2.35 -35.26
CA PRO A 73 9.67 1.75 -34.02
C PRO A 73 8.35 1.03 -34.28
N ASN A 74 8.23 -0.21 -33.82
CA ASN A 74 7.10 -1.10 -34.15
C ASN A 74 6.30 -1.45 -32.86
N GLY A 75 6.09 -2.72 -32.50
CA GLY A 75 5.42 -3.12 -31.27
C GLY A 75 6.12 -2.59 -30.01
N THR A 76 5.45 -2.58 -28.86
CA THR A 76 5.98 -1.95 -27.64
C THR A 76 5.55 -2.71 -26.39
N ALA A 77 6.43 -2.85 -25.40
CA ALA A 77 6.08 -3.51 -24.13
C ALA A 77 6.77 -2.87 -22.92
N PHE A 78 6.12 -2.96 -21.76
CA PHE A 78 6.73 -2.66 -20.47
C PHE A 78 7.26 -3.94 -19.83
N ASP A 79 8.42 -3.86 -19.18
CA ASP A 79 8.85 -4.89 -18.23
C ASP A 79 8.16 -4.70 -16.86
N SER A 80 8.32 -5.66 -15.96
CA SER A 80 7.75 -5.62 -14.60
C SER A 80 8.30 -4.48 -13.72
N GLU A 81 9.39 -3.82 -14.13
CA GLU A 81 9.94 -2.64 -13.47
C GLU A 81 9.33 -1.33 -14.01
N GLY A 82 8.43 -1.42 -14.99
CA GLY A 82 7.81 -0.28 -15.65
C GLY A 82 8.73 0.40 -16.67
N THR A 83 9.75 -0.30 -17.19
CA THR A 83 10.57 0.23 -18.28
C THR A 83 10.04 -0.14 -19.65
N LEU A 84 10.01 0.82 -20.57
CA LEU A 84 9.49 0.63 -21.93
C LEU A 84 10.57 0.05 -22.85
N TRP A 85 10.22 -0.97 -23.61
CA TRP A 85 11.08 -1.65 -24.59
C TRP A 85 10.55 -1.45 -25.99
N ILE A 86 11.44 -1.01 -26.89
CA ILE A 86 11.10 -0.61 -28.26
C ILE A 86 11.99 -1.38 -29.26
N PRO A 87 11.43 -2.30 -30.05
CA PRO A 87 12.06 -2.82 -31.25
C PRO A 87 12.09 -1.72 -32.33
N SER A 88 13.27 -1.48 -32.86
CA SER A 88 13.52 -0.60 -33.99
C SER A 88 13.73 -1.47 -35.22
N HIS A 89 12.66 -1.61 -36.01
CA HIS A 89 12.52 -2.68 -37.01
C HIS A 89 13.61 -2.63 -38.08
N GLN A 90 13.80 -1.48 -38.73
CA GLN A 90 14.69 -1.37 -39.88
C GLN A 90 16.17 -1.31 -39.49
N SER A 91 16.48 -0.86 -38.26
CA SER A 91 17.84 -0.84 -37.75
C SER A 91 18.29 -2.17 -37.13
N ASN A 92 17.40 -3.17 -37.05
CA ASN A 92 17.67 -4.47 -36.43
C ASN A 92 18.16 -4.34 -34.98
N GLN A 93 17.46 -3.53 -34.18
CA GLN A 93 17.85 -3.18 -32.81
C GLN A 93 16.66 -3.21 -31.85
N VAL A 94 16.95 -3.40 -30.56
CA VAL A 94 15.98 -3.21 -29.46
C VAL A 94 16.57 -2.24 -28.45
N TYR A 95 15.74 -1.30 -28.02
CA TYR A 95 16.09 -0.23 -27.09
C TYR A 95 15.27 -0.34 -25.81
N LYS A 96 15.91 -0.03 -24.67
CA LYS A 96 15.24 0.27 -23.41
C LYS A 96 15.03 1.79 -23.34
N VAL A 97 13.86 2.23 -22.89
CA VAL A 97 13.47 3.64 -22.75
C VAL A 97 13.05 3.88 -21.31
N LYS A 98 13.83 4.72 -20.60
CA LYS A 98 13.61 5.04 -19.19
C LYS A 98 12.41 5.98 -19.01
N SER A 99 11.95 6.12 -17.76
CA SER A 99 10.83 6.98 -17.39
C SER A 99 11.00 8.46 -17.74
N ASP A 100 12.25 8.93 -17.94
CA ASP A 100 12.58 10.29 -18.37
C ASP A 100 12.59 10.46 -19.90
N GLY A 101 12.30 9.39 -20.67
CA GLY A 101 12.32 9.39 -22.13
C GLY A 101 13.69 9.10 -22.75
N SER A 102 14.75 8.99 -21.95
CA SER A 102 16.08 8.63 -22.45
C SER A 102 16.13 7.16 -22.88
N LYS A 103 16.81 6.87 -24.00
CA LYS A 103 16.93 5.52 -24.54
C LYS A 103 18.36 4.97 -24.54
N SER A 104 18.50 3.67 -24.31
CA SER A 104 19.75 2.91 -24.45
C SER A 104 19.56 1.73 -25.40
N LEU A 105 20.59 1.44 -26.19
CA LEU A 105 20.62 0.25 -27.05
C LEU A 105 20.93 -0.96 -26.17
N GLU A 106 20.04 -1.96 -26.19
CA GLU A 106 20.22 -3.19 -25.41
C GLU A 106 20.60 -4.38 -26.30
N ILE A 107 19.94 -4.51 -27.47
CA ILE A 107 20.22 -5.60 -28.41
C ILE A 107 20.53 -5.03 -29.79
N ALA A 108 21.69 -5.41 -30.32
CA ALA A 108 22.11 -5.10 -31.68
C ALA A 108 22.01 -6.33 -32.58
N ASN A 109 21.84 -6.11 -33.90
CA ASN A 109 21.83 -7.14 -34.94
C ASN A 109 20.73 -8.20 -34.77
N ILE A 110 19.57 -7.78 -34.28
CA ILE A 110 18.41 -8.64 -34.12
C ILE A 110 17.50 -8.50 -35.34
N ASN A 111 17.47 -9.49 -36.24
CA ASN A 111 16.89 -9.36 -37.58
C ASN A 111 15.40 -8.98 -37.57
N THR A 112 15.05 -7.82 -38.10
CA THR A 112 13.69 -7.30 -38.34
C THR A 112 12.73 -7.54 -37.15
N PRO A 113 13.02 -6.98 -35.96
CA PRO A 113 12.18 -7.20 -34.80
C PRO A 113 10.83 -6.48 -35.01
N SER A 114 9.73 -7.13 -34.66
CA SER A 114 8.38 -6.59 -34.83
C SER A 114 7.77 -6.18 -33.49
N CYS A 115 7.61 -7.12 -32.56
CA CYS A 115 7.03 -6.89 -31.24
C CYS A 115 7.86 -7.57 -30.15
N ILE A 116 7.67 -7.11 -28.92
CA ILE A 116 8.28 -7.61 -27.69
C ILE A 116 7.15 -7.88 -26.70
N ASN A 117 7.22 -8.97 -25.94
CA ASN A 117 6.40 -9.17 -24.75
C ASN A 117 7.18 -10.01 -23.71
N PHE A 118 6.74 -10.00 -22.46
CA PHE A 118 7.42 -10.67 -21.34
C PHE A 118 6.53 -11.76 -20.74
N ASP A 119 7.13 -12.87 -20.31
CA ASP A 119 6.42 -13.83 -19.44
C ASP A 119 6.46 -13.38 -17.97
N SER A 120 5.75 -14.12 -17.10
CA SER A 120 5.70 -13.84 -15.66
C SER A 120 7.05 -13.97 -14.95
N ASP A 121 8.01 -14.67 -15.55
CA ASP A 121 9.35 -14.85 -15.00
C ASP A 121 10.31 -13.73 -15.44
N GLY A 122 9.86 -12.84 -16.34
CA GLY A 122 10.64 -11.72 -16.86
C GLY A 122 11.49 -12.06 -18.09
N ASN A 123 11.28 -13.20 -18.73
CA ASN A 123 11.94 -13.50 -20.00
C ASN A 123 11.29 -12.69 -21.12
N MET A 124 12.13 -12.10 -21.98
CA MET A 124 11.68 -11.26 -23.09
C MET A 124 11.54 -12.09 -24.37
N PHE A 125 10.37 -12.07 -24.99
CA PHE A 125 10.12 -12.72 -26.27
C PHE A 125 9.99 -11.70 -27.38
N ILE A 126 10.62 -11.99 -28.52
CA ILE A 126 10.76 -11.04 -29.63
C ILE A 126 10.31 -11.72 -30.91
N THR A 127 9.32 -11.14 -31.60
CA THR A 127 8.92 -11.58 -32.94
C THR A 127 9.85 -11.00 -33.99
N HIS A 128 10.09 -11.80 -35.02
CA HIS A 128 10.92 -11.42 -36.16
C HIS A 128 10.14 -11.57 -37.45
N TYR A 129 9.73 -10.43 -38.02
CA TYR A 129 8.92 -10.40 -39.23
C TYR A 129 9.62 -11.07 -40.42
N GLY A 130 10.83 -10.65 -40.77
CA GLY A 130 11.50 -11.06 -42.02
C GLY A 130 12.04 -12.47 -42.04
N ILE A 131 12.29 -13.08 -40.87
CA ILE A 131 12.85 -14.44 -40.74
C ILE A 131 11.87 -15.45 -40.12
N ASN A 132 10.60 -15.08 -39.93
CA ASN A 132 9.52 -15.96 -39.46
C ASN A 132 9.86 -16.73 -38.17
N ARG A 133 10.23 -16.00 -37.12
CA ARG A 133 10.79 -16.56 -35.88
C ARG A 133 10.29 -15.82 -34.64
N VAL A 134 10.28 -16.52 -33.51
CA VAL A 134 10.28 -15.92 -32.16
C VAL A 134 11.61 -16.27 -31.47
N SER A 135 12.27 -15.27 -30.89
CA SER A 135 13.44 -15.47 -30.02
C SER A 135 13.09 -15.15 -28.58
N VAL A 136 13.87 -15.67 -27.64
CA VAL A 136 13.76 -15.38 -26.21
C VAL A 136 15.09 -14.85 -25.68
N VAL A 137 15.02 -13.86 -24.80
CA VAL A 137 16.13 -13.40 -23.96
C VAL A 137 15.77 -13.74 -22.52
N ASP A 138 16.56 -14.63 -21.92
CA ASP A 138 16.34 -14.99 -20.52
C ASP A 138 16.70 -13.85 -19.55
N THR A 139 16.33 -14.01 -18.28
CA THR A 139 16.62 -13.01 -17.22
C THR A 139 18.11 -12.77 -16.96
N THR A 140 19.00 -13.60 -17.51
CA THR A 140 20.46 -13.39 -17.46
C THR A 140 21.01 -12.67 -18.69
N GLY A 141 20.15 -12.39 -19.68
CA GLY A 141 20.47 -11.70 -20.92
C GLY A 141 20.85 -12.62 -22.09
N ASN A 142 20.68 -13.94 -21.98
CA ASN A 142 21.04 -14.85 -23.07
C ASN A 142 19.95 -14.87 -24.14
N LEU A 143 20.31 -14.45 -25.36
CA LEU A 143 19.45 -14.54 -26.54
C LEU A 143 19.53 -15.93 -27.17
N SER A 144 18.37 -16.57 -27.39
CA SER A 144 18.25 -17.85 -28.09
C SER A 144 16.99 -17.91 -28.96
N VAL A 145 16.91 -18.92 -29.84
CA VAL A 145 15.75 -19.15 -30.69
C VAL A 145 14.68 -19.91 -29.90
N PHE A 146 13.47 -19.37 -29.84
CA PHE A 146 12.35 -19.99 -29.14
C PHE A 146 11.46 -20.80 -30.09
N ILE A 147 10.97 -20.18 -31.17
CA ILE A 147 10.17 -20.84 -32.23
C ILE A 147 10.78 -20.55 -33.59
N ASN A 148 10.98 -21.58 -34.41
CA ASN A 148 11.55 -21.47 -35.75
C ASN A 148 10.73 -22.29 -36.76
N GLY A 149 9.87 -21.63 -37.54
CA GLY A 149 8.97 -22.29 -38.48
C GLY A 149 7.58 -22.57 -37.89
N GLY A 150 6.99 -23.74 -38.17
CA GLY A 150 5.71 -24.15 -37.59
C GLY A 150 4.46 -23.41 -38.10
N GLY A 151 4.60 -22.60 -39.17
CA GLY A 151 3.50 -21.81 -39.72
C GLY A 151 3.61 -20.30 -39.46
N LEU A 152 4.66 -19.84 -38.76
CA LEU A 152 4.97 -18.41 -38.65
C LEU A 152 5.19 -17.79 -40.03
N ASN A 153 4.57 -16.65 -40.26
CA ASN A 153 4.61 -15.91 -41.52
C ASN A 153 4.44 -14.41 -41.23
N GLY A 154 5.56 -13.72 -41.05
CA GLY A 154 5.59 -12.34 -40.56
C GLY A 154 4.97 -12.23 -39.16
N PRO A 155 5.47 -12.94 -38.14
CA PRO A 155 4.94 -12.81 -36.79
C PRO A 155 5.07 -11.37 -36.33
N ILE A 156 3.97 -10.80 -35.87
CA ILE A 156 3.85 -9.38 -35.60
C ILE A 156 3.53 -9.09 -34.14
N ASP A 157 2.96 -10.06 -33.42
CA ASP A 157 2.53 -9.86 -32.05
C ASP A 157 2.60 -11.13 -31.19
N ILE A 158 2.74 -10.94 -29.87
CA ILE A 158 2.78 -11.99 -28.85
C ILE A 158 1.89 -11.57 -27.70
N GLU A 159 1.02 -12.47 -27.23
CA GLU A 159 0.22 -12.28 -26.02
C GLU A 159 0.36 -13.48 -25.08
N PHE A 160 0.31 -13.21 -23.78
CA PHE A 160 0.25 -14.24 -22.75
C PHE A 160 -1.10 -14.17 -22.04
N ASP A 161 -1.67 -15.34 -21.75
CA ASP A 161 -2.81 -15.39 -20.84
C ASP A 161 -2.39 -15.50 -19.36
N ALA A 162 -3.38 -15.46 -18.46
CA ALA A 162 -3.16 -15.54 -17.03
C ALA A 162 -2.53 -16.86 -16.55
N ASP A 163 -2.58 -17.92 -17.37
CA ASP A 163 -1.96 -19.21 -17.10
C ASP A 163 -0.53 -19.30 -17.69
N GLY A 164 -0.03 -18.21 -18.29
CA GLY A 164 1.28 -18.14 -18.93
C GLY A 164 1.34 -18.80 -20.32
N ILE A 165 0.18 -19.10 -20.94
CA ILE A 165 0.14 -19.65 -22.29
C ILE A 165 0.41 -18.53 -23.30
N MET A 166 1.40 -18.75 -24.15
CA MET A 166 1.76 -17.83 -25.23
C MET A 166 0.90 -18.04 -26.48
N TYR A 167 0.52 -16.93 -27.10
CA TYR A 167 -0.12 -16.87 -28.41
C TYR A 167 0.67 -15.96 -29.34
N VAL A 168 0.79 -16.34 -30.61
CA VAL A 168 1.55 -15.60 -31.63
C VAL A 168 0.67 -15.31 -32.83
N ALA A 169 0.67 -14.05 -33.29
CA ALA A 169 -0.12 -13.61 -34.43
C ALA A 169 0.75 -13.34 -35.66
N ASN A 170 0.29 -13.77 -36.83
CA ASN A 170 0.92 -13.52 -38.12
C ASN A 170 0.28 -12.34 -38.84
N TYR A 171 1.11 -11.39 -39.28
CA TYR A 171 0.66 -10.29 -40.12
C TYR A 171 0.24 -10.74 -41.52
N ASN A 172 1.03 -11.60 -42.17
CA ASN A 172 0.90 -11.83 -43.62
C ASN A 172 -0.34 -12.67 -44.00
N ASP A 173 -0.78 -13.57 -43.13
CA ASP A 173 -1.87 -14.52 -43.42
C ASP A 173 -2.99 -14.55 -42.37
N GLY A 174 -2.93 -13.66 -41.38
CA GLY A 174 -3.98 -13.47 -40.38
C GLY A 174 -4.16 -14.64 -39.41
N LYS A 175 -3.19 -15.57 -39.36
CA LYS A 175 -3.24 -16.71 -38.45
C LYS A 175 -2.83 -16.33 -37.04
N ILE A 176 -3.52 -16.93 -36.07
CA ILE A 176 -3.22 -16.83 -34.65
C ILE A 176 -2.94 -18.25 -34.14
N PHE A 177 -1.80 -18.43 -33.50
CA PHE A 177 -1.35 -19.71 -32.97
C PHE A 177 -1.29 -19.70 -31.45
N LYS A 178 -1.67 -20.80 -30.82
CA LYS A 178 -1.31 -21.14 -29.44
C LYS A 178 0.03 -21.87 -29.47
N VAL A 179 0.94 -21.48 -28.58
CA VAL A 179 2.22 -22.17 -28.40
C VAL A 179 2.04 -23.30 -27.40
N ASN A 180 2.36 -24.51 -27.83
CA ASN A 180 2.30 -25.70 -26.98
C ASN A 180 3.54 -25.75 -26.06
N SER A 181 3.47 -26.55 -24.99
CA SER A 181 4.56 -26.70 -24.02
C SER A 181 5.87 -27.25 -24.63
N ASP A 182 5.80 -27.91 -25.79
CA ASP A 182 6.94 -28.39 -26.56
C ASP A 182 7.42 -27.38 -27.61
N THR A 183 6.95 -26.12 -27.56
CA THR A 183 7.22 -25.00 -28.48
C THR A 183 6.65 -25.16 -29.89
N THR A 184 5.86 -26.20 -30.15
CA THR A 184 5.13 -26.33 -31.42
C THR A 184 3.90 -25.40 -31.46
N LEU A 185 3.39 -25.14 -32.66
CA LEU A 185 2.27 -24.21 -32.87
C LEU A 185 0.97 -24.97 -33.20
N SER A 186 -0.09 -24.63 -32.48
CA SER A 186 -1.47 -25.06 -32.75
C SER A 186 -2.24 -23.88 -33.35
N LEU A 187 -2.76 -24.03 -34.57
CA LEU A 187 -3.61 -22.98 -35.18
C LEU A 187 -4.90 -22.86 -34.37
N ILE A 188 -5.19 -21.65 -33.88
CA ILE A 188 -6.43 -21.34 -33.16
C ILE A 188 -7.44 -20.72 -34.11
N ALA A 189 -7.03 -19.69 -34.85
CA ALA A 189 -7.92 -18.94 -35.72
C ALA A 189 -7.16 -18.36 -36.92
N GLN A 190 -7.91 -18.00 -37.96
CA GLN A 190 -7.39 -17.25 -39.09
C GLN A 190 -8.42 -16.23 -39.56
N ILE A 191 -8.09 -14.94 -39.41
CA ILE A 191 -8.91 -13.87 -40.02
C ILE A 191 -8.57 -13.72 -41.50
N GLU A 192 -9.46 -13.10 -42.27
CA GLU A 192 -9.21 -12.87 -43.69
C GLU A 192 -8.27 -11.67 -43.90
N GLY A 193 -7.15 -11.88 -44.60
CA GLY A 193 -6.19 -10.82 -44.95
C GLY A 193 -5.14 -10.58 -43.88
N SER A 194 -4.56 -9.37 -43.85
CA SER A 194 -3.49 -9.05 -42.91
C SER A 194 -4.02 -8.65 -41.55
N LEU A 195 -3.41 -9.22 -40.51
CA LEU A 195 -3.65 -8.90 -39.10
C LEU A 195 -2.61 -7.86 -38.63
N GLY A 196 -3.02 -6.88 -37.84
CA GLY A 196 -2.11 -5.91 -37.21
C GLY A 196 -1.64 -6.41 -35.86
N PHE A 197 -2.14 -5.82 -34.78
CA PHE A 197 -1.89 -6.27 -33.42
C PHE A 197 -3.15 -6.91 -32.84
N MET A 198 -2.97 -7.65 -31.76
CA MET A 198 -4.06 -8.15 -30.93
C MET A 198 -3.82 -7.79 -29.48
N VAL A 199 -4.89 -7.75 -28.69
CA VAL A 199 -4.79 -7.65 -27.23
C VAL A 199 -5.72 -8.67 -26.61
N LEU A 200 -5.24 -9.39 -25.61
CA LEU A 200 -6.04 -10.37 -24.89
C LEU A 200 -6.80 -9.70 -23.74
N ALA A 201 -8.12 -9.90 -23.71
CA ALA A 201 -8.96 -9.52 -22.59
C ALA A 201 -9.87 -10.71 -22.22
N ASP A 202 -9.66 -11.24 -21.02
CA ASP A 202 -10.29 -12.46 -20.52
C ASP A 202 -10.06 -13.68 -21.44
N SER A 203 -11.09 -14.06 -22.19
CA SER A 203 -11.10 -15.20 -23.11
C SER A 203 -11.13 -14.77 -24.58
N LEU A 204 -11.08 -13.46 -24.87
CA LEU A 204 -11.17 -12.91 -26.20
C LEU A 204 -9.90 -12.14 -26.57
N PHE A 205 -9.33 -12.45 -27.72
CA PHE A 205 -8.46 -11.52 -28.43
C PHE A 205 -9.32 -10.48 -29.13
N TYR A 206 -8.98 -9.20 -28.97
CA TYR A 206 -9.39 -8.15 -29.88
C TYR A 206 -8.28 -7.96 -30.90
N ALA A 207 -8.54 -8.23 -32.17
CA ALA A 207 -7.53 -8.20 -33.22
C ALA A 207 -7.91 -7.22 -34.33
N THR A 208 -6.91 -6.53 -34.90
CA THR A 208 -7.12 -5.62 -36.02
C THR A 208 -6.92 -6.34 -37.35
N GLY A 209 -7.93 -6.29 -38.22
CA GLY A 209 -7.81 -6.70 -39.61
C GLY A 209 -7.46 -5.51 -40.49
N ILE A 210 -6.17 -5.29 -40.71
CA ILE A 210 -5.63 -4.14 -41.47
C ILE A 210 -6.30 -4.03 -42.83
N THR A 211 -6.23 -5.08 -43.64
CA THR A 211 -6.76 -5.07 -45.02
C THR A 211 -8.27 -5.11 -45.08
N LYS A 212 -8.92 -5.46 -43.98
CA LYS A 212 -10.39 -5.57 -43.88
C LYS A 212 -11.02 -4.38 -43.18
N HIS A 213 -10.24 -3.41 -42.70
CA HIS A 213 -10.78 -2.22 -42.06
C HIS A 213 -11.70 -2.56 -40.87
N THR A 214 -11.39 -3.65 -40.17
CA THR A 214 -12.29 -4.31 -39.21
C THR A 214 -11.54 -4.65 -37.93
N ILE A 215 -12.25 -4.58 -36.80
CA ILE A 215 -11.82 -5.16 -35.53
C ILE A 215 -12.60 -6.46 -35.32
N TYR A 216 -11.91 -7.52 -34.93
CA TYR A 216 -12.48 -8.84 -34.66
C TYR A 216 -12.34 -9.18 -33.19
N THR A 217 -13.29 -9.96 -32.67
CA THR A 217 -13.09 -10.74 -31.45
C THR A 217 -12.79 -12.19 -31.83
N ILE A 218 -11.82 -12.81 -31.18
CA ILE A 218 -11.47 -14.22 -31.36
C ILE A 218 -11.42 -14.89 -29.99
N HIS A 219 -12.19 -15.95 -29.78
CA HIS A 219 -12.12 -16.71 -28.53
C HIS A 219 -10.83 -17.54 -28.45
N LYS A 220 -10.04 -17.37 -27.39
CA LYS A 220 -8.68 -17.91 -27.28
C LYS A 220 -8.60 -19.45 -27.30
N GLU A 221 -9.62 -20.13 -26.77
CA GLU A 221 -9.68 -21.61 -26.77
C GLU A 221 -10.42 -22.20 -27.98
N THR A 222 -11.62 -21.69 -28.33
CA THR A 222 -12.44 -22.26 -29.40
C THR A 222 -12.03 -21.79 -30.80
N GLY A 223 -11.30 -20.69 -30.90
CA GLY A 223 -10.97 -20.05 -32.17
C GLY A 223 -12.16 -19.38 -32.86
N GLU A 224 -13.30 -19.24 -32.18
CA GLU A 224 -14.49 -18.59 -32.74
C GLU A 224 -14.21 -17.12 -33.05
N ILE A 225 -14.37 -16.75 -34.32
CA ILE A 225 -14.14 -15.40 -34.82
C ILE A 225 -15.49 -14.70 -34.97
N SER A 226 -15.62 -13.52 -34.38
CA SER A 226 -16.77 -12.63 -34.53
C SER A 226 -16.34 -11.26 -35.04
N TRP A 227 -17.20 -10.64 -35.84
CA TRP A 227 -17.08 -9.23 -36.17
C TRP A 227 -17.33 -8.40 -34.90
N PHE A 228 -16.51 -7.36 -34.66
CA PHE A 228 -16.66 -6.49 -33.50
C PHE A 228 -16.96 -5.03 -33.88
N ALA A 229 -16.18 -4.43 -34.78
CA ALA A 229 -16.41 -3.06 -35.24
C ALA A 229 -15.81 -2.83 -36.64
N GLY A 230 -16.37 -1.87 -37.39
CA GLY A 230 -15.82 -1.51 -38.70
C GLY A 230 -16.34 -2.37 -39.85
N GLY A 231 -15.53 -2.54 -40.90
CA GLY A 231 -15.89 -3.26 -42.13
C GLY A 231 -15.89 -2.40 -43.40
N GLY A 232 -15.68 -1.09 -43.28
CA GLY A 232 -15.56 -0.15 -44.40
C GLY A 232 -14.34 0.74 -44.27
N LEU A 233 -13.69 1.03 -45.41
CA LEU A 233 -12.60 1.99 -45.51
C LEU A 233 -13.11 3.40 -45.16
N GLY A 234 -12.60 3.99 -44.08
CA GLY A 234 -12.99 5.33 -43.67
C GLY A 234 -12.51 5.74 -42.28
N GLY A 235 -13.09 6.81 -41.76
CA GLY A 235 -12.79 7.35 -40.43
C GLY A 235 -14.04 7.86 -39.73
N ALA A 236 -15.21 7.32 -40.06
CA ALA A 236 -16.46 7.72 -39.43
C ALA A 236 -16.51 7.19 -37.99
N ASP A 237 -16.88 8.08 -37.07
CA ASP A 237 -17.20 7.78 -35.67
C ASP A 237 -18.68 7.39 -35.52
N GLY A 238 -19.07 6.93 -34.33
CA GLY A 238 -20.44 6.53 -34.01
C GLY A 238 -20.49 5.15 -33.35
N THR A 239 -21.62 4.45 -33.43
CA THR A 239 -21.72 3.09 -32.91
C THR A 239 -20.78 2.14 -33.68
N ILE A 240 -20.40 1.02 -33.08
CA ILE A 240 -19.51 0.03 -33.71
C ILE A 240 -19.99 -0.46 -35.09
N GLU A 241 -21.30 -0.47 -35.35
CA GLU A 241 -21.91 -0.84 -36.64
C GLU A 241 -21.82 0.25 -37.71
N LYS A 242 -21.70 1.52 -37.28
CA LYS A 242 -21.64 2.68 -38.18
C LYS A 242 -20.22 3.18 -38.40
N ALA A 243 -19.33 2.91 -37.45
CA ALA A 243 -17.96 3.34 -37.51
C ALA A 243 -17.20 2.67 -38.67
N THR A 244 -16.28 3.40 -39.29
CA THR A 244 -15.43 2.90 -40.37
C THR A 244 -13.96 3.11 -40.03
N PHE A 245 -13.07 2.21 -40.45
CA PHE A 245 -11.63 2.28 -40.14
C PHE A 245 -10.80 2.35 -41.40
N ASN A 246 -9.61 2.94 -41.31
CA ASN A 246 -8.63 2.92 -42.39
C ASN A 246 -7.38 2.22 -41.89
N GLN A 247 -7.25 0.94 -42.25
CA GLN A 247 -6.13 0.09 -41.85
C GLN A 247 -5.87 0.15 -40.33
N PRO A 248 -6.84 -0.30 -39.50
CA PRO A 248 -6.61 -0.40 -38.06
C PRO A 248 -5.44 -1.35 -37.81
N ASN A 249 -4.52 -0.98 -36.93
CA ASN A 249 -3.25 -1.67 -36.78
C ASN A 249 -2.91 -1.97 -35.32
N GLY A 250 -2.27 -1.04 -34.61
CA GLY A 250 -2.01 -1.20 -33.18
C GLY A 250 -3.31 -1.19 -32.40
N ILE A 251 -3.38 -2.03 -31.37
CA ILE A 251 -4.53 -2.12 -30.47
C ILE A 251 -4.04 -2.28 -29.04
N ALA A 252 -4.67 -1.58 -28.11
CA ALA A 252 -4.43 -1.72 -26.69
C ALA A 252 -5.74 -1.57 -25.94
N ILE A 253 -5.87 -2.21 -24.79
CA ILE A 253 -7.04 -2.08 -23.92
C ILE A 253 -6.64 -1.36 -22.63
N THR A 254 -7.53 -0.53 -22.09
CA THR A 254 -7.33 0.09 -20.78
C THR A 254 -7.19 -0.98 -19.70
N PRO A 255 -6.45 -0.71 -18.60
CA PRO A 255 -6.37 -1.64 -17.47
C PRO A 255 -7.74 -2.02 -16.86
N SER A 256 -8.74 -1.15 -17.00
CA SER A 256 -10.14 -1.40 -16.61
C SER A 256 -10.89 -2.35 -17.55
N LEU A 257 -10.29 -2.75 -18.69
CA LEU A 257 -10.87 -3.59 -19.73
C LEU A 257 -12.16 -3.02 -20.35
N ASP A 258 -12.37 -1.71 -20.27
CA ASP A 258 -13.61 -1.03 -20.69
C ASP A 258 -13.49 -0.27 -22.01
N THR A 259 -12.26 0.03 -22.43
CA THR A 259 -11.96 0.88 -23.59
C THR A 259 -10.79 0.33 -24.39
N LEU A 260 -10.98 0.13 -25.70
CA LEU A 260 -9.90 -0.18 -26.64
C LEU A 260 -9.42 1.09 -27.30
N TYR A 261 -8.13 1.16 -27.57
CA TYR A 261 -7.47 2.17 -28.39
C TYR A 261 -6.92 1.49 -29.63
N ILE A 262 -7.11 2.11 -30.78
CA ILE A 262 -6.74 1.57 -32.08
C ILE A 262 -5.99 2.64 -32.87
N SER A 263 -4.79 2.31 -33.33
CA SER A 263 -4.02 3.15 -34.25
C SER A 263 -4.37 2.79 -35.70
N GLY A 264 -4.28 3.77 -36.60
CA GLY A 264 -4.45 3.56 -38.03
C GLY A 264 -3.10 3.63 -38.74
N PHE A 265 -2.80 2.63 -39.56
CA PHE A 265 -1.45 2.39 -40.09
C PHE A 265 -0.95 3.50 -41.00
N THR A 266 -1.76 3.95 -41.96
CA THR A 266 -1.33 4.92 -42.99
C THR A 266 -1.94 6.30 -42.81
N ASN A 267 -3.03 6.41 -42.06
CA ASN A 267 -3.71 7.68 -41.79
C ASN A 267 -3.30 8.30 -40.45
N ASN A 268 -2.46 7.62 -39.66
CA ASN A 268 -2.00 8.01 -38.34
C ASN A 268 -3.15 8.37 -37.37
N SER A 269 -4.35 7.78 -37.54
CA SER A 269 -5.48 8.06 -36.64
C SER A 269 -5.31 7.33 -35.33
N LEU A 270 -5.71 7.95 -34.22
CA LEU A 270 -5.96 7.26 -32.96
C LEU A 270 -7.47 7.24 -32.71
N ARG A 271 -8.01 6.06 -32.42
CA ARG A 271 -9.44 5.82 -32.23
C ARG A 271 -9.63 5.14 -30.89
N ARG A 272 -10.72 5.38 -30.18
CA ARG A 272 -11.13 4.54 -29.05
C ARG A 272 -12.49 3.91 -29.26
N ILE A 273 -12.69 2.71 -28.71
CA ILE A 273 -13.98 2.04 -28.61
C ILE A 273 -14.30 1.89 -27.13
N THR A 274 -15.36 2.54 -26.65
CA THR A 274 -15.81 2.50 -25.26
C THR A 274 -17.01 1.57 -25.09
N GLY A 275 -17.27 1.13 -23.86
CA GLY A 275 -18.42 0.29 -23.52
C GLY A 275 -18.17 -1.21 -23.77
N LEU A 276 -16.92 -1.66 -23.77
CA LEU A 276 -16.54 -3.05 -24.06
C LEU A 276 -17.03 -4.04 -23.02
N THR A 277 -16.96 -3.64 -21.75
CA THR A 277 -17.39 -4.46 -20.63
C THR A 277 -18.08 -3.56 -19.63
N ASN A 278 -19.28 -3.94 -19.16
CA ASN A 278 -19.89 -3.37 -17.95
C ASN A 278 -19.20 -3.96 -16.70
N LYS A 279 -17.88 -4.07 -16.71
CA LYS A 279 -17.14 -4.80 -15.68
C LYS A 279 -17.02 -3.97 -14.41
N ALA A 280 -17.31 -4.63 -13.30
CA ALA A 280 -16.97 -4.11 -12.00
C ALA A 280 -15.50 -4.39 -11.68
N TYR A 281 -14.89 -3.52 -10.89
CA TYR A 281 -13.54 -3.70 -10.37
C TYR A 281 -13.49 -3.31 -8.89
N LEU A 282 -12.51 -3.87 -8.18
CA LEU A 282 -12.09 -3.47 -6.85
C LEU A 282 -10.75 -2.76 -6.95
N LYS A 283 -10.71 -1.49 -6.58
CA LYS A 283 -9.50 -0.67 -6.57
C LYS A 283 -8.69 -0.90 -5.30
N THR A 284 -9.36 -0.85 -4.15
CA THR A 284 -8.73 -1.10 -2.84
C THR A 284 -9.69 -1.87 -1.95
N ALA A 285 -9.12 -2.64 -1.04
CA ALA A 285 -9.83 -3.27 0.07
C ALA A 285 -9.02 -3.01 1.33
N ASN A 286 -9.55 -2.20 2.23
CA ASN A 286 -8.88 -1.82 3.46
C ASN A 286 -9.67 -2.34 4.64
N TYR A 287 -9.02 -3.11 5.49
CA TYR A 287 -9.60 -3.56 6.74
C TYR A 287 -8.97 -2.79 7.90
N SER A 288 -9.79 -2.06 8.63
CA SER A 288 -9.35 -1.43 9.88
C SER A 288 -10.50 -1.40 10.87
N ASN A 289 -10.20 -1.69 12.13
CA ASN A 289 -11.15 -1.60 13.23
C ASN A 289 -12.50 -2.33 13.00
N SER A 290 -12.46 -3.60 12.56
CA SER A 290 -13.67 -4.38 12.23
C SER A 290 -14.53 -3.82 11.09
N LYS A 291 -13.98 -2.88 10.32
CA LYS A 291 -14.63 -2.24 9.17
C LYS A 291 -13.83 -2.59 7.92
N LEU A 292 -14.52 -3.14 6.94
CA LEU A 292 -14.00 -3.35 5.61
C LEU A 292 -14.51 -2.21 4.71
N THR A 293 -13.60 -1.41 4.19
CA THR A 293 -13.89 -0.36 3.21
C THR A 293 -13.35 -0.79 1.86
N LEU A 294 -14.24 -0.87 0.87
CA LEU A 294 -13.92 -1.24 -0.49
C LEU A 294 -14.12 -0.03 -1.39
N LEU A 295 -13.06 0.41 -2.08
CA LEU A 295 -13.23 1.34 -3.20
C LEU A 295 -13.40 0.52 -4.46
N ALA A 296 -14.57 0.66 -5.07
CA ALA A 296 -15.00 -0.11 -6.21
C ALA A 296 -15.52 0.80 -7.33
N GLY A 297 -15.73 0.21 -8.49
CA GLY A 297 -16.36 0.92 -9.58
C GLY A 297 -16.68 0.01 -10.75
N GLY A 298 -17.17 0.61 -11.82
CA GLY A 298 -17.26 0.00 -13.13
C GLY A 298 -17.33 1.06 -14.21
N SER A 299 -17.43 0.62 -15.44
CA SER A 299 -17.65 1.47 -16.62
C SER A 299 -19.09 1.99 -16.74
N THR A 300 -19.99 1.53 -15.86
CA THR A 300 -21.41 1.90 -15.79
C THR A 300 -21.89 1.92 -14.34
N ILE A 301 -23.12 2.41 -14.13
CA ILE A 301 -23.82 2.38 -12.84
C ILE A 301 -24.52 1.02 -12.73
N PHE A 302 -24.37 0.35 -11.59
CA PHE A 302 -24.98 -0.96 -11.31
C PHE A 302 -26.27 -0.81 -10.50
N ASP A 303 -27.21 -1.74 -10.62
CA ASP A 303 -28.42 -1.74 -9.78
C ASP A 303 -28.08 -2.08 -8.33
N SER A 304 -27.19 -3.05 -8.17
CA SER A 304 -26.71 -3.50 -6.86
C SER A 304 -25.32 -4.14 -6.95
N VAL A 305 -24.66 -4.25 -5.80
CA VAL A 305 -23.36 -4.89 -5.65
C VAL A 305 -23.39 -5.80 -4.43
N GLN A 306 -23.03 -7.07 -4.61
CA GLN A 306 -22.88 -8.06 -3.54
C GLN A 306 -21.39 -8.29 -3.25
N VAL A 307 -20.99 -8.10 -2.01
CA VAL A 307 -19.63 -8.37 -1.53
C VAL A 307 -19.48 -9.86 -1.22
N LEU A 308 -18.36 -10.44 -1.64
CA LEU A 308 -17.96 -11.79 -1.32
C LEU A 308 -16.67 -11.73 -0.51
N ILE A 309 -16.68 -12.37 0.66
CA ILE A 309 -15.53 -12.49 1.54
C ILE A 309 -15.19 -13.96 1.68
N ASN A 310 -13.96 -14.34 1.34
CA ASN A 310 -13.51 -15.73 1.31
C ASN A 310 -14.46 -16.64 0.50
N GLY A 311 -14.91 -16.15 -0.66
CA GLY A 311 -15.86 -16.84 -1.54
C GLY A 311 -17.30 -16.92 -1.03
N THR A 312 -17.59 -16.44 0.18
CA THR A 312 -18.94 -16.46 0.76
C THR A 312 -19.58 -15.09 0.58
N LYS A 313 -20.85 -15.08 0.15
CA LYS A 313 -21.65 -13.86 0.03
C LYS A 313 -21.85 -13.25 1.42
N ASP A 314 -21.57 -11.97 1.55
CA ASP A 314 -21.67 -11.24 2.81
C ASP A 314 -22.82 -10.21 2.75
N THR A 315 -22.52 -9.01 2.24
CA THR A 315 -23.46 -7.88 2.21
C THR A 315 -23.82 -7.49 0.78
N THR A 316 -25.08 -7.13 0.53
CA THR A 316 -25.54 -6.55 -0.75
C THR A 316 -25.92 -5.09 -0.57
N PHE A 317 -25.34 -4.23 -1.40
CA PHE A 317 -25.61 -2.80 -1.51
C PHE A 317 -26.51 -2.55 -2.72
N ALA A 318 -27.63 -1.85 -2.54
CA ALA A 318 -28.54 -1.48 -3.62
C ALA A 318 -28.43 0.02 -3.94
N ASN A 319 -28.95 0.42 -5.10
CA ASN A 319 -29.00 1.82 -5.56
C ASN A 319 -27.62 2.45 -5.70
N ILE A 320 -26.72 1.79 -6.44
CA ILE A 320 -25.46 2.45 -6.82
C ILE A 320 -25.83 3.63 -7.74
N THR A 321 -25.34 4.82 -7.43
CA THR A 321 -25.70 6.06 -8.17
C THR A 321 -24.56 6.60 -9.01
N GLU A 322 -23.35 6.06 -8.85
CA GLU A 322 -22.13 6.53 -9.48
C GLU A 322 -21.32 5.35 -10.04
N THR A 323 -20.49 5.62 -11.04
CA THR A 323 -19.60 4.59 -11.64
C THR A 323 -18.40 4.26 -10.77
N LYS A 324 -18.11 5.10 -9.76
CA LYS A 324 -17.12 4.87 -8.70
C LYS A 324 -17.83 5.00 -7.37
N PHE A 325 -17.62 4.06 -6.47
CA PHE A 325 -18.37 4.01 -5.22
C PHE A 325 -17.55 3.36 -4.11
N GLU A 326 -17.85 3.77 -2.88
CA GLU A 326 -17.29 3.18 -1.68
C GLU A 326 -18.32 2.26 -1.03
N LEU A 327 -17.91 1.03 -0.72
CA LEU A 327 -18.72 0.08 0.03
C LEU A 327 -18.11 -0.07 1.41
N VAL A 328 -18.95 0.10 2.43
CA VAL A 328 -18.53 0.04 3.83
C VAL A 328 -19.36 -1.02 4.53
N LEU A 329 -18.70 -2.03 5.08
CA LEU A 329 -19.34 -3.10 5.84
C LEU A 329 -18.56 -3.45 7.10
N LYS A 330 -19.28 -3.96 8.09
CA LYS A 330 -18.70 -4.49 9.32
C LYS A 330 -18.29 -5.94 9.09
N TYR A 331 -17.05 -6.27 9.43
CA TYR A 331 -16.53 -7.64 9.31
C TYR A 331 -15.63 -7.93 10.51
N THR A 332 -15.79 -9.10 11.13
CA THR A 332 -14.93 -9.55 12.24
C THR A 332 -14.44 -10.97 11.98
N SER A 333 -13.25 -11.28 12.47
CA SER A 333 -12.69 -12.64 12.43
C SER A 333 -12.29 -13.07 13.83
N THR A 334 -12.46 -14.37 14.12
CA THR A 334 -12.02 -15.00 15.37
C THR A 334 -10.57 -15.50 15.30
N ILE A 335 -9.95 -15.42 14.13
CA ILE A 335 -8.53 -15.70 13.91
C ILE A 335 -7.92 -14.63 12.99
N THR A 336 -6.65 -14.29 13.20
CA THR A 336 -5.91 -13.48 12.23
C THR A 336 -5.68 -14.29 10.96
N LYS A 337 -6.18 -13.81 9.83
CA LYS A 337 -6.05 -14.49 8.53
C LYS A 337 -6.07 -13.52 7.36
N GLU A 338 -5.32 -13.87 6.32
CA GLU A 338 -5.50 -13.29 5.00
C GLU A 338 -6.77 -13.87 4.37
N ILE A 339 -7.64 -13.00 3.85
CA ILE A 339 -8.87 -13.40 3.17
C ILE A 339 -9.03 -12.66 1.85
N PRO A 340 -9.46 -13.37 0.79
CA PRO A 340 -9.78 -12.73 -0.47
C PRO A 340 -11.15 -12.05 -0.41
N VAL A 341 -11.27 -10.91 -1.11
CA VAL A 341 -12.50 -10.15 -1.28
C VAL A 341 -12.76 -9.91 -2.76
N ARG A 342 -14.01 -10.11 -3.19
CA ARG A 342 -14.53 -9.78 -4.52
C ARG A 342 -15.88 -9.09 -4.41
N ILE A 343 -16.33 -8.50 -5.50
CA ILE A 343 -17.72 -8.08 -5.66
C ILE A 343 -18.37 -8.71 -6.88
N TYR A 344 -19.66 -9.02 -6.75
CA TYR A 344 -20.57 -9.24 -7.87
C TYR A 344 -21.39 -7.99 -8.07
N ALA A 345 -21.28 -7.33 -9.22
CA ALA A 345 -22.13 -6.20 -9.56
C ALA A 345 -23.21 -6.65 -10.54
N PHE A 346 -24.42 -6.19 -10.29
CA PHE A 346 -25.63 -6.56 -11.02
C PHE A 346 -26.09 -5.38 -11.86
N LEU A 347 -26.38 -5.65 -13.12
CA LEU A 347 -26.98 -4.70 -14.05
C LEU A 347 -28.06 -5.46 -14.83
N ASP A 348 -29.33 -5.11 -14.59
CA ASP A 348 -30.50 -5.86 -15.01
C ASP A 348 -30.39 -7.35 -14.61
N GLU A 349 -30.42 -8.26 -15.58
CA GLU A 349 -30.26 -9.70 -15.38
C GLU A 349 -28.79 -10.17 -15.48
N MET A 350 -27.86 -9.25 -15.76
CA MET A 350 -26.44 -9.55 -15.97
C MET A 350 -25.65 -9.38 -14.67
N ILE A 351 -24.65 -10.25 -14.48
CA ILE A 351 -23.73 -10.21 -13.35
C ILE A 351 -22.31 -10.07 -13.90
N THR A 352 -21.55 -9.13 -13.35
CA THR A 352 -20.10 -9.05 -13.54
C THR A 352 -19.38 -9.29 -12.21
N VAL A 353 -18.17 -9.82 -12.30
CA VAL A 353 -17.30 -10.10 -11.14
C VAL A 353 -16.07 -9.22 -11.21
N SER A 354 -15.66 -8.65 -10.08
CA SER A 354 -14.41 -7.88 -9.99
C SER A 354 -13.16 -8.77 -9.96
N ASN A 355 -11.99 -8.13 -10.10
CA ASN A 355 -10.74 -8.67 -9.58
C ASN A 355 -10.84 -8.98 -8.08
N GLU A 356 -9.93 -9.83 -7.59
CA GLU A 356 -9.81 -10.22 -6.18
C GLU A 356 -8.70 -9.41 -5.51
N LEU A 357 -8.95 -8.97 -4.28
CA LEU A 357 -7.95 -8.38 -3.40
C LEU A 357 -7.87 -9.18 -2.11
N SER A 358 -6.66 -9.43 -1.62
CA SER A 358 -6.44 -10.00 -0.29
C SER A 358 -6.37 -8.90 0.77
N ILE A 359 -7.02 -9.15 1.91
CA ILE A 359 -6.90 -8.33 3.11
C ILE A 359 -6.48 -9.19 4.29
N VAL A 360 -5.70 -8.63 5.22
CA VAL A 360 -5.43 -9.28 6.50
C VAL A 360 -6.49 -8.82 7.50
N VAL A 361 -7.30 -9.75 7.97
CA VAL A 361 -8.27 -9.49 9.03
C VAL A 361 -7.73 -10.03 10.34
N TYR A 362 -7.53 -9.13 11.29
CA TYR A 362 -7.02 -9.43 12.62
C TYR A 362 -8.16 -9.83 13.58
N SER A 363 -7.87 -10.78 14.47
CA SER A 363 -8.74 -11.12 15.60
C SER A 363 -8.29 -10.41 16.87
N PHE A 364 -9.24 -9.90 17.65
CA PHE A 364 -8.98 -9.40 18.99
C PHE A 364 -9.03 -10.55 20.00
N GLU A 365 -8.13 -10.52 20.98
CA GLU A 365 -8.08 -11.47 22.08
C GLU A 365 -9.15 -11.17 23.14
N ASN A 366 -9.23 -12.03 24.16
CA ASN A 366 -10.08 -11.76 25.31
C ASN A 366 -9.63 -10.48 26.04
N PRO A 367 -10.56 -9.66 26.55
CA PRO A 367 -10.23 -8.48 27.33
C PRO A 367 -9.39 -8.80 28.57
N VAL A 368 -8.47 -7.90 28.90
CA VAL A 368 -7.55 -8.00 30.05
C VAL A 368 -7.67 -6.76 30.94
N ASP A 369 -7.38 -6.90 32.23
CA ASP A 369 -7.40 -5.77 33.17
C ASP A 369 -6.16 -4.86 33.04
N SER A 370 -5.09 -5.35 32.41
CA SER A 370 -3.83 -4.63 32.27
C SER A 370 -2.95 -5.14 31.14
N TYR A 371 -2.00 -4.31 30.72
CA TYR A 371 -0.98 -4.65 29.73
C TYR A 371 0.37 -4.06 30.15
N LEU A 372 1.45 -4.83 29.96
CA LEU A 372 2.81 -4.39 30.27
C LEU A 372 3.77 -4.95 29.22
N SER A 373 4.57 -4.07 28.62
CA SER A 373 5.62 -4.45 27.67
C SER A 373 6.75 -3.42 27.64
N ASP A 374 7.99 -3.90 27.71
CA ASP A 374 9.19 -3.17 27.32
C ASP A 374 9.67 -3.58 25.91
N PHE A 375 8.88 -4.40 25.21
CA PHE A 375 9.09 -4.90 23.86
C PHE A 375 10.37 -5.73 23.63
N GLU A 376 11.21 -5.96 24.64
CA GLU A 376 12.44 -6.76 24.51
C GLU A 376 12.14 -8.25 24.35
N ASP A 377 11.16 -8.76 25.11
CA ASP A 377 10.72 -10.17 25.09
C ASP A 377 9.24 -10.34 24.68
N ALA A 378 8.57 -9.25 24.26
CA ALA A 378 7.14 -9.26 23.98
C ALA A 378 6.80 -10.02 22.69
N PRO A 379 5.64 -10.72 22.63
CA PRO A 379 5.15 -11.30 21.38
C PRO A 379 4.95 -10.20 20.34
N ILE A 380 5.54 -10.35 19.15
CA ILE A 380 5.45 -9.38 18.04
C ILE A 380 4.00 -9.21 17.56
N ASP A 381 3.12 -10.15 17.90
CA ASP A 381 1.72 -10.25 17.50
C ASP A 381 0.71 -9.62 18.48
N ASP A 382 1.17 -8.99 19.57
CA ASP A 382 0.29 -8.25 20.49
C ASP A 382 -0.31 -6.97 19.87
N PHE A 383 0.21 -6.55 18.71
CA PHE A 383 -0.26 -5.38 17.98
C PHE A 383 -0.47 -5.69 16.51
N VAL A 384 -1.48 -5.03 15.94
CA VAL A 384 -1.88 -5.19 14.53
C VAL A 384 -2.17 -3.84 13.90
N GLY A 385 -1.96 -3.77 12.60
CA GLY A 385 -2.14 -2.56 11.82
C GLY A 385 -1.02 -2.40 10.80
N ASP A 386 -0.91 -1.20 10.25
CA ASP A 386 -0.08 -0.93 9.09
C ASP A 386 0.96 0.16 9.41
N LEU A 387 2.11 0.06 8.74
CA LEU A 387 3.19 1.06 8.75
C LEU A 387 3.83 1.33 10.13
N PHE A 388 3.62 0.39 11.07
CA PHE A 388 4.37 0.20 12.31
C PHE A 388 4.99 -1.20 12.36
N SER A 389 6.00 -1.37 13.21
CA SER A 389 6.60 -2.68 13.50
C SER A 389 7.19 -2.71 14.90
N ILE A 390 7.15 -3.86 15.58
CA ILE A 390 7.92 -4.10 16.79
C ILE A 390 9.27 -4.66 16.37
N THR A 391 10.32 -3.86 16.44
CA THR A 391 11.63 -4.27 15.97
C THR A 391 12.74 -3.49 16.66
N ARG A 392 13.97 -3.98 16.52
CA ARG A 392 15.16 -3.28 16.96
C ARG A 392 15.73 -2.47 15.80
N THR A 393 15.80 -1.16 15.97
CA THR A 393 16.42 -0.25 14.99
C THR A 393 17.75 0.32 15.50
N PHE A 394 18.59 0.85 14.60
CA PHE A 394 19.93 1.30 14.97
C PHE A 394 19.90 2.39 16.04
N GLY A 395 20.28 2.00 17.27
CA GLY A 395 20.41 2.88 18.43
C GLY A 395 19.19 2.96 19.35
N PHE A 396 18.16 2.17 19.10
CA PHE A 396 17.05 1.92 20.02
C PHE A 396 17.08 0.47 20.52
N SER A 397 16.43 0.23 21.67
CA SER A 397 15.94 -1.08 22.11
C SER A 397 14.95 -1.67 21.09
N THR A 398 14.51 -2.90 21.31
CA THR A 398 13.31 -3.36 20.59
C THR A 398 12.13 -2.50 21.07
N ALA A 399 11.39 -1.89 20.15
CA ALA A 399 10.32 -0.96 20.46
C ALA A 399 9.28 -0.94 19.33
N ILE A 400 8.14 -0.29 19.54
CA ILE A 400 7.22 0.02 18.45
C ILE A 400 7.82 1.15 17.64
N HIS A 401 8.00 0.92 16.34
CA HIS A 401 8.54 1.89 15.40
C HIS A 401 7.53 2.16 14.29
N SER A 402 7.26 3.42 13.99
CA SER A 402 6.71 3.78 12.69
C SER A 402 7.72 3.42 11.59
N LYS A 403 7.29 3.42 10.33
CA LYS A 403 8.24 3.50 9.21
C LYS A 403 9.12 4.75 9.38
N HIS A 404 10.42 4.61 9.11
CA HIS A 404 11.40 5.69 9.21
C HIS A 404 12.15 5.84 7.88
N TYR A 405 12.02 6.93 7.12
CA TYR A 405 11.03 8.02 7.24
C TYR A 405 9.59 7.52 6.98
N TYR A 406 8.59 8.16 7.58
CA TYR A 406 7.18 7.82 7.34
C TYR A 406 6.69 8.38 5.99
N LEU A 407 5.50 7.93 5.53
CA LEU A 407 4.97 8.30 4.22
C LEU A 407 4.04 9.52 4.34
N ASN A 408 4.08 10.41 3.34
CA ASN A 408 3.12 11.53 3.24
C ASN A 408 1.72 11.02 2.89
N SER A 409 0.69 11.80 3.27
CA SER A 409 -0.73 11.54 2.98
C SER A 409 -1.19 10.17 3.47
N THR A 410 -0.76 9.78 4.67
CA THR A 410 -1.09 8.48 5.24
C THR A 410 -1.50 8.56 6.71
N ASP A 411 -2.29 7.57 7.11
CA ASP A 411 -2.63 7.27 8.50
C ASP A 411 -1.94 5.97 8.89
N HIS A 412 -0.89 6.06 9.70
CA HIS A 412 -0.24 4.89 10.28
C HIS A 412 -1.02 4.52 11.54
N ILE A 413 -1.44 3.25 11.68
CA ILE A 413 -2.25 2.79 12.81
C ILE A 413 -1.66 1.50 13.37
N PHE A 414 -1.51 1.43 14.69
CA PHE A 414 -1.10 0.22 15.39
C PHE A 414 -1.94 0.00 16.65
N THR A 415 -2.76 -1.04 16.63
CA THR A 415 -3.78 -1.32 17.62
C THR A 415 -3.38 -2.51 18.47
N LEU A 416 -3.51 -2.39 19.78
CA LEU A 416 -3.31 -3.51 20.71
C LEU A 416 -4.44 -4.54 20.52
N VAL A 417 -4.10 -5.81 20.28
CA VAL A 417 -5.10 -6.87 20.03
C VAL A 417 -5.83 -7.32 21.29
N LYS A 418 -5.34 -6.93 22.48
CA LYS A 418 -5.91 -7.23 23.79
C LYS A 418 -6.73 -6.03 24.29
N PRO A 419 -8.08 -6.06 24.23
CA PRO A 419 -8.90 -4.99 24.79
C PRO A 419 -8.63 -4.81 26.28
N ILE A 420 -8.69 -3.58 26.77
CA ILE A 420 -8.46 -3.24 28.19
C ILE A 420 -9.80 -3.03 28.89
N ILE A 421 -10.01 -3.70 30.02
CA ILE A 421 -11.11 -3.41 30.94
C ILE A 421 -10.68 -2.26 31.84
N VAL A 422 -11.34 -1.10 31.74
CA VAL A 422 -11.00 0.09 32.52
C VAL A 422 -11.25 -0.17 34.01
N LYS A 423 -10.23 0.04 34.85
CA LYS A 423 -10.34 -0.16 36.31
C LYS A 423 -11.08 1.01 36.98
N ASP A 424 -11.60 0.76 38.18
CA ASP A 424 -12.17 1.78 39.07
C ASP A 424 -11.12 2.61 39.79
N GLU A 425 -9.93 2.06 39.99
CA GLU A 425 -8.77 2.74 40.57
C GLU A 425 -7.51 2.58 39.70
N ASN A 426 -6.67 3.61 39.66
CA ASN A 426 -5.42 3.64 38.87
C ASN A 426 -5.62 3.28 37.39
N ALA A 427 -6.73 3.75 36.79
CA ALA A 427 -7.03 3.62 35.37
C ALA A 427 -6.09 4.49 34.52
N ARG A 428 -4.80 4.20 34.51
CA ARG A 428 -3.77 4.96 33.81
C ARG A 428 -3.12 4.16 32.70
N MET A 429 -2.57 4.88 31.73
CA MET A 429 -1.64 4.39 30.73
C MET A 429 -0.36 5.21 30.79
N ILE A 430 0.78 4.55 30.85
CA ILE A 430 2.12 5.16 30.87
C ILE A 430 2.92 4.56 29.73
N TYR A 431 3.60 5.39 28.95
CA TYR A 431 4.54 4.94 27.91
C TYR A 431 5.65 5.97 27.75
N SER A 432 6.73 5.59 27.11
CA SER A 432 7.79 6.52 26.71
C SER A 432 7.92 6.56 25.20
N ASP A 433 8.24 7.71 24.63
CA ASP A 433 8.33 7.84 23.18
C ASP A 433 9.36 8.89 22.73
N VAL A 434 9.61 8.90 21.42
CA VAL A 434 10.24 10.01 20.70
C VAL A 434 9.48 10.25 19.41
N ALA A 435 8.83 11.40 19.28
CA ALA A 435 8.11 11.81 18.08
C ALA A 435 8.86 12.92 17.32
N ILE A 436 9.40 12.58 16.14
CA ILE A 436 10.06 13.52 15.21
C ILE A 436 9.23 13.57 13.92
N VAL A 437 8.12 14.29 14.00
CA VAL A 437 7.14 14.50 12.92
C VAL A 437 7.08 15.98 12.53
N GLU A 438 6.55 16.32 11.35
CA GLU A 438 6.48 17.69 10.87
C GLU A 438 5.77 18.60 11.89
N PRO A 439 6.43 19.67 12.38
CA PRO A 439 5.79 20.59 13.30
C PRO A 439 4.75 21.45 12.59
N GLY A 440 3.61 21.67 13.23
CA GLY A 440 2.62 22.64 12.77
C GLY A 440 3.11 24.09 12.80
N GLU A 441 2.37 24.99 12.15
CA GLU A 441 2.67 26.43 12.15
C GLU A 441 2.59 27.02 13.57
N GLU A 442 3.40 28.04 13.88
CA GLU A 442 3.43 28.67 15.20
C GLU A 442 2.03 29.09 15.68
N GLY A 443 1.64 28.61 16.87
CA GLY A 443 0.33 28.89 17.47
C GLY A 443 -0.82 27.96 17.05
N SER A 444 -0.60 27.01 16.12
CA SER A 444 -1.58 25.97 15.82
C SER A 444 -1.70 24.94 16.95
N GLU A 445 -2.92 24.48 17.21
CA GLU A 445 -3.24 23.45 18.19
C GLU A 445 -3.77 22.17 17.52
N PHE A 446 -3.76 21.05 18.26
CA PHE A 446 -4.23 19.77 17.75
C PHE A 446 -5.68 19.85 17.24
N GLY A 447 -5.86 19.50 15.96
CA GLY A 447 -7.14 19.59 15.26
C GLY A 447 -7.25 20.78 14.29
N ASP A 448 -6.35 21.75 14.36
CA ASP A 448 -6.27 22.85 13.38
C ASP A 448 -5.71 22.36 12.04
N LEU A 449 -6.15 22.96 10.93
CA LEU A 449 -5.63 22.68 9.59
C LEU A 449 -4.13 22.95 9.44
N ASN A 450 -3.59 23.85 10.26
CA ASN A 450 -2.17 24.22 10.26
C ASN A 450 -1.34 23.36 11.23
N PHE A 451 -1.98 22.42 11.95
CA PHE A 451 -1.34 21.38 12.73
C PHE A 451 -1.05 20.20 11.80
N LYS A 452 0.13 20.24 11.16
CA LYS A 452 0.54 19.41 10.02
C LYS A 452 0.49 17.91 10.33
N ASP A 453 1.60 17.35 10.79
CA ASP A 453 1.69 15.96 11.19
C ASP A 453 1.53 15.84 12.70
N TYR A 454 0.97 14.71 13.14
CA TYR A 454 0.81 14.49 14.56
C TYR A 454 0.79 13.02 14.93
N VAL A 455 1.15 12.76 16.18
CA VAL A 455 0.97 11.48 16.83
C VAL A 455 -0.09 11.59 17.93
N VAL A 456 -0.88 10.54 18.10
CA VAL A 456 -1.95 10.50 19.09
C VAL A 456 -2.20 9.08 19.57
N VAL A 457 -2.57 8.96 20.85
CA VAL A 457 -3.10 7.71 21.41
C VAL A 457 -4.61 7.83 21.49
N GLU A 458 -5.31 6.88 20.91
CA GLU A 458 -6.76 6.87 20.85
C GLU A 458 -7.31 5.57 21.45
N ALA A 459 -8.55 5.63 21.94
CA ALA A 459 -9.27 4.45 22.38
C ALA A 459 -10.72 4.44 21.91
N SER A 460 -11.29 3.24 21.82
CA SER A 460 -12.64 3.01 21.32
C SER A 460 -13.31 1.84 22.04
N LYS A 461 -14.63 1.92 22.26
CA LYS A 461 -15.41 0.80 22.83
C LYS A 461 -15.88 -0.20 21.78
N ASP A 462 -15.97 0.23 20.53
CA ASP A 462 -16.60 -0.51 19.43
C ASP A 462 -15.68 -0.70 18.22
N GLY A 463 -14.51 -0.04 18.22
CA GLY A 463 -13.61 0.04 17.08
C GLY A 463 -14.06 1.04 16.01
N GLU A 464 -15.22 1.68 16.14
CA GLU A 464 -15.76 2.58 15.12
C GLU A 464 -15.51 4.03 15.53
N GLU A 465 -15.90 4.40 16.75
CA GLU A 465 -15.69 5.73 17.30
C GLU A 465 -14.41 5.76 18.14
N TRP A 466 -13.38 6.42 17.62
CA TRP A 466 -12.09 6.59 18.30
C TRP A 466 -12.01 7.97 18.95
N LYS A 467 -11.65 7.99 20.22
CA LYS A 467 -11.46 9.20 21.00
C LYS A 467 -9.99 9.34 21.35
N PRO A 468 -9.37 10.51 21.11
CA PRO A 468 -8.06 10.82 21.68
C PRO A 468 -8.11 10.69 23.20
N LEU A 469 -7.19 9.91 23.77
CA LEU A 469 -7.04 9.80 25.22
C LEU A 469 -6.31 11.01 25.82
N ALA A 470 -5.59 11.75 24.98
CA ALA A 470 -4.96 13.04 25.26
C ALA A 470 -4.87 13.83 23.93
N PRO A 471 -4.69 15.16 23.95
CA PRO A 471 -4.42 15.91 22.72
C PRO A 471 -3.23 15.32 21.95
N GLY A 472 -3.37 15.22 20.63
CA GLY A 472 -2.25 14.85 19.76
C GLY A 472 -1.14 15.88 19.82
N TYR A 473 0.08 15.47 19.46
CA TYR A 473 1.26 16.30 19.54
C TYR A 473 2.21 16.07 18.37
N ASP A 474 3.08 17.04 18.14
CA ASP A 474 4.13 17.00 17.13
C ASP A 474 5.50 17.30 17.77
N SER A 475 6.53 17.50 16.94
CA SER A 475 7.90 17.77 17.43
C SER A 475 8.01 19.00 18.35
N ARG A 476 7.05 19.92 18.37
CA ARG A 476 7.08 21.14 19.20
C ARG A 476 6.78 20.89 20.67
N LEU A 477 6.24 19.71 21.04
CA LEU A 477 5.90 19.41 22.43
C LEU A 477 7.13 19.51 23.36
N PHE A 478 8.30 19.13 22.86
CA PHE A 478 9.56 19.25 23.59
C PHE A 478 10.61 19.98 22.73
N PRO A 479 11.29 21.01 23.26
CA PRO A 479 12.31 21.75 22.50
C PRO A 479 13.41 20.88 21.90
N GLU A 480 13.75 19.76 22.56
CA GLU A 480 14.75 18.83 22.05
C GLU A 480 14.29 18.06 20.81
N TRP A 481 12.99 17.79 20.66
CA TRP A 481 12.41 17.14 19.49
C TRP A 481 12.35 18.11 18.30
N GLU A 482 11.87 19.34 18.52
CA GLU A 482 11.83 20.40 17.52
C GLU A 482 13.23 20.77 16.98
N ASN A 483 14.21 20.83 17.88
CA ASN A 483 15.61 21.01 17.48
C ASN A 483 16.13 19.81 16.67
N ALA A 484 15.74 18.59 17.05
CA ALA A 484 16.17 17.38 16.35
C ALA A 484 15.53 17.24 14.95
N TRP A 485 14.30 17.73 14.77
CA TRP A 485 13.66 17.92 13.47
C TRP A 485 14.50 18.85 12.58
N THR A 486 14.86 20.03 13.10
CA THR A 486 15.54 21.07 12.31
C THR A 486 16.98 20.71 11.95
N ASN A 487 17.73 20.10 12.87
CA ASN A 487 19.19 19.92 12.75
C ASN A 487 19.63 18.47 12.52
N ALA A 488 18.71 17.54 12.22
CA ALA A 488 18.96 16.12 11.98
C ALA A 488 19.93 15.49 13.02
N GLY A 489 19.44 15.27 14.25
CA GLY A 489 20.25 14.89 15.41
C GLY A 489 20.20 13.40 15.84
N LEU A 490 20.84 13.10 16.98
CA LEU A 490 20.79 11.78 17.64
C LEU A 490 19.48 11.61 18.44
N TYR A 491 18.42 11.14 17.79
CA TYR A 491 17.07 10.97 18.38
C TYR A 491 16.99 10.01 19.58
N ARG A 492 17.99 9.13 19.71
CA ARG A 492 18.02 7.93 20.58
C ARG A 492 18.06 8.18 22.09
N LYS A 493 18.29 9.43 22.49
CA LYS A 493 18.38 9.83 23.91
C LYS A 493 17.25 10.76 24.33
N LEU A 494 16.27 10.97 23.45
CA LEU A 494 15.24 11.98 23.63
C LEU A 494 13.93 11.42 24.17
N PHE A 495 13.91 10.21 24.72
CA PHE A 495 12.70 9.59 25.26
C PHE A 495 12.03 10.50 26.29
N LYS A 496 10.74 10.72 26.11
CA LYS A 496 9.87 11.43 27.06
C LYS A 496 8.78 10.48 27.52
N GLN A 497 8.39 10.61 28.78
CA GLN A 497 7.36 9.77 29.37
C GLN A 497 6.03 10.51 29.34
N HIS A 498 4.99 9.79 28.96
CA HIS A 498 3.60 10.24 28.98
C HIS A 498 2.83 9.43 30.03
N SER A 499 1.89 10.10 30.70
CA SER A 499 0.94 9.49 31.63
C SER A 499 -0.45 10.00 31.30
N ILE A 500 -1.37 9.09 31.02
CA ILE A 500 -2.72 9.36 30.57
C ILE A 500 -3.68 8.73 31.59
N ASP A 501 -4.68 9.49 32.04
CA ASP A 501 -5.76 9.00 32.88
C ASP A 501 -6.95 8.56 31.99
N LEU A 502 -7.17 7.25 31.91
CA LEU A 502 -8.24 6.66 31.10
C LEU A 502 -9.63 7.02 31.65
N SER A 503 -9.73 7.32 32.94
CA SER A 503 -11.00 7.67 33.59
C SER A 503 -11.55 9.04 33.17
N GLU A 504 -10.72 9.89 32.54
CA GLU A 504 -11.19 11.15 31.96
C GLU A 504 -12.08 10.92 30.72
N THR A 505 -11.93 9.78 30.03
CA THR A 505 -12.65 9.48 28.79
C THR A 505 -13.63 8.31 28.92
N PHE A 506 -13.34 7.32 29.76
CA PHE A 506 -14.10 6.07 29.87
C PHE A 506 -14.46 5.73 31.32
N ASN A 507 -15.53 4.98 31.52
CA ASN A 507 -15.97 4.58 32.86
C ASN A 507 -15.33 3.25 33.27
N ALA A 508 -15.17 3.05 34.58
CA ALA A 508 -14.78 1.75 35.14
C ALA A 508 -15.72 0.63 34.64
N GLY A 509 -15.12 -0.49 34.23
CA GLY A 509 -15.80 -1.63 33.62
C GLY A 509 -15.99 -1.54 32.11
N ASP A 510 -15.73 -0.39 31.48
CA ASP A 510 -15.73 -0.30 30.02
C ASP A 510 -14.60 -1.16 29.43
N THR A 511 -14.91 -1.93 28.38
CA THR A 511 -13.89 -2.61 27.58
C THR A 511 -13.52 -1.73 26.39
N ILE A 512 -12.24 -1.37 26.28
CA ILE A 512 -11.73 -0.45 25.26
C ILE A 512 -10.60 -1.07 24.43
N LEU A 513 -10.59 -0.78 23.15
CA LEU A 513 -9.43 -0.93 22.27
C LEU A 513 -8.54 0.29 22.41
N ILE A 514 -7.23 0.13 22.33
CA ILE A 514 -6.25 1.21 22.39
C ILE A 514 -5.35 1.11 21.15
N ARG A 515 -5.10 2.26 20.50
CA ARG A 515 -4.20 2.33 19.34
C ARG A 515 -3.27 3.53 19.40
N PHE A 516 -2.15 3.39 18.72
CA PHE A 516 -1.23 4.47 18.35
C PHE A 516 -1.50 4.87 16.91
N ARG A 517 -1.61 6.18 16.66
CA ARG A 517 -1.84 6.73 15.33
C ARG A 517 -0.82 7.83 15.03
N LEU A 518 -0.22 7.77 13.84
CA LEU A 518 0.55 8.87 13.24
C LEU A 518 -0.17 9.30 11.97
N PHE A 519 -0.62 10.54 11.93
CA PHE A 519 -1.21 11.17 10.76
C PHE A 519 -0.15 12.02 10.05
N ALA A 520 -0.04 11.86 8.73
CA ALA A 520 0.90 12.58 7.89
C ALA A 520 0.19 13.29 6.72
N ASP A 521 0.45 14.59 6.55
CA ASP A 521 -0.10 15.41 5.47
C ASP A 521 0.68 15.27 4.14
N ASP A 522 0.37 16.07 3.12
CA ASP A 522 0.91 15.93 1.76
C ASP A 522 2.27 16.63 1.51
N GLN A 523 2.85 17.35 2.48
CA GLN A 523 3.94 18.29 2.21
C GLN A 523 5.32 17.79 2.61
N GLN A 524 5.52 17.40 3.88
CA GLN A 524 6.83 16.99 4.39
C GLN A 524 6.69 15.76 5.31
N ASN A 525 7.76 14.97 5.45
CA ASN A 525 7.83 13.92 6.46
C ASN A 525 9.11 13.98 7.26
N GLY A 526 9.01 13.44 8.46
CA GLY A 526 10.07 13.31 9.44
C GLY A 526 10.57 11.90 9.62
N TRP A 527 11.50 11.79 10.57
CA TRP A 527 12.03 10.49 10.94
C TRP A 527 10.91 9.58 11.44
N GLY A 528 9.97 10.07 12.24
CA GLY A 528 8.77 9.34 12.68
C GLY A 528 8.69 9.17 14.18
N TRP A 529 8.03 8.09 14.62
CA TRP A 529 7.65 7.87 16.01
C TRP A 529 8.14 6.51 16.52
N VAL A 530 8.73 6.51 17.71
CA VAL A 530 9.10 5.30 18.45
C VAL A 530 8.45 5.31 19.83
N ILE A 531 7.86 4.20 20.24
CA ILE A 531 7.18 4.02 21.52
C ILE A 531 7.76 2.81 22.24
N ASP A 532 8.07 2.98 23.51
CA ASP A 532 8.71 1.98 24.38
C ASP A 532 8.04 2.01 25.78
N SER A 533 8.25 0.95 26.57
CA SER A 533 7.89 0.87 27.98
C SER A 533 6.42 1.15 28.28
N LEU A 534 5.52 0.49 27.53
CA LEU A 534 4.08 0.64 27.65
C LEU A 534 3.54 -0.13 28.87
N GLN A 535 2.79 0.59 29.72
CA GLN A 535 2.12 0.06 30.91
C GLN A 535 0.69 0.59 30.96
N ILE A 536 -0.27 -0.31 31.18
CA ILE A 536 -1.69 0.02 31.25
C ILE A 536 -2.26 -0.62 32.52
N GLN A 537 -2.67 0.23 33.48
CA GLN A 537 -3.37 -0.08 34.73
C GLN A 537 -2.73 -1.10 35.69
N ASP A 538 -1.59 -1.71 35.36
CA ASP A 538 -0.81 -2.57 36.25
C ASP A 538 0.62 -2.04 36.35
N PHE A 539 0.73 -1.00 37.16
CA PHE A 539 2.00 -0.46 37.57
C PHE A 539 2.47 -1.34 38.72
N ALA A 540 3.44 -2.22 38.46
CA ALA A 540 4.03 -3.08 39.48
C ALA A 540 4.49 -2.27 40.70
N LEU A 541 3.61 -2.07 41.70
CA LEU A 541 3.74 -1.35 42.98
C LEU A 541 4.92 -0.36 43.09
N GLY A 542 5.13 0.47 42.06
CA GLY A 542 6.47 0.99 41.79
C GLY A 542 6.54 2.37 41.16
N LEU A 543 5.44 2.93 40.67
CA LEU A 543 5.39 4.29 40.12
C LEU A 543 4.23 5.15 40.68
N ASP A 544 3.12 4.57 41.14
CA ASP A 544 1.98 5.36 41.66
C ASP A 544 2.02 5.73 43.16
N ASP A 545 2.84 5.06 43.99
CA ASP A 545 2.90 5.39 45.43
C ASP A 545 3.94 6.48 45.77
N PHE A 546 4.49 7.16 44.75
CA PHE A 546 5.44 8.27 44.96
C PHE A 546 4.80 9.66 44.86
N GLU A 547 3.69 9.77 44.15
CA GLU A 547 2.91 11.00 43.99
C GLU A 547 1.69 11.03 44.93
N ALA A 548 1.11 9.87 45.30
CA ALA A 548 -0.19 9.84 46.00
C ALA A 548 -0.16 9.62 47.54
N THR A 549 0.99 9.44 48.19
CA THR A 549 1.05 9.47 49.67
C THR A 549 2.24 10.29 50.19
N VAL A 550 1.97 11.56 50.53
CA VAL A 550 2.94 12.55 51.06
C VAL A 550 3.67 12.10 52.35
N ASN A 551 3.38 10.92 52.92
CA ASN A 551 3.96 10.48 54.20
C ASN A 551 4.43 9.00 54.23
N LYS A 552 4.78 8.36 53.11
CA LYS A 552 5.35 6.99 53.13
C LYS A 552 6.88 6.97 52.95
N PHE A 553 7.51 5.97 53.58
CA PHE A 553 8.92 5.64 53.39
C PHE A 553 9.06 4.79 52.11
N SER A 554 9.69 5.34 51.07
CA SER A 554 9.75 4.70 49.75
C SER A 554 11.11 4.91 49.06
N LEU A 555 11.49 3.94 48.23
CA LEU A 555 12.73 3.94 47.44
C LEU A 555 12.39 3.59 45.99
N GLY A 556 12.53 4.56 45.10
CA GLY A 556 12.25 4.43 43.67
C GLY A 556 13.26 3.52 42.95
N GLN A 557 12.85 2.94 41.83
CA GLN A 557 13.78 2.28 40.92
C GLN A 557 14.71 3.34 40.33
N ASN A 558 16.02 3.07 40.26
CA ASN A 558 16.96 4.01 39.69
C ASN A 558 16.66 4.19 38.18
N TYR A 559 16.79 5.41 37.66
CA TYR A 559 16.60 5.69 36.23
C TYR A 559 17.78 6.49 35.66
N PRO A 560 18.33 6.09 34.50
CA PRO A 560 18.04 4.85 33.77
C PRO A 560 18.48 3.59 34.54
N ASN A 561 17.98 2.41 34.15
CA ASN A 561 18.43 1.09 34.61
C ASN A 561 18.14 0.03 33.53
N PRO A 562 19.13 -0.52 32.81
CA PRO A 562 20.57 -0.36 33.03
C PRO A 562 21.07 1.07 32.79
N PHE A 563 22.21 1.45 33.39
CA PHE A 563 22.75 2.80 33.26
C PHE A 563 24.24 2.83 32.87
N ASN A 564 24.66 3.88 32.15
CA ASN A 564 26.05 4.17 31.80
C ASN A 564 26.32 5.69 31.62
N PRO A 565 27.20 6.35 32.41
CA PRO A 565 27.73 5.91 33.68
C PRO A 565 26.86 6.37 34.87
N THR A 566 25.84 7.19 34.64
CA THR A 566 25.06 7.85 35.69
C THR A 566 23.62 7.35 35.78
N THR A 567 23.11 7.28 37.01
CA THR A 567 21.70 7.02 37.31
C THR A 567 21.21 7.92 38.44
N ASN A 568 19.90 8.14 38.50
CA ASN A 568 19.25 8.87 39.57
C ASN A 568 18.45 7.92 40.46
N ILE A 569 18.58 8.06 41.77
CA ILE A 569 17.87 7.29 42.79
C ILE A 569 16.98 8.27 43.55
N GLN A 570 15.66 8.07 43.45
CA GLN A 570 14.66 8.88 44.13
C GLN A 570 14.11 8.16 45.37
N PHE A 571 13.86 8.89 46.46
CA PHE A 571 13.30 8.31 47.69
C PHE A 571 12.59 9.34 48.58
N ARG A 572 11.63 8.88 49.40
CA ARG A 572 10.93 9.66 50.42
C ARG A 572 11.08 9.00 51.77
N ILE A 573 11.04 9.81 52.82
CA ILE A 573 10.97 9.33 54.20
C ILE A 573 9.66 9.78 54.84
N ASP A 574 9.11 8.96 55.73
CA ASP A 574 7.85 9.21 56.43
C ASP A 574 8.01 10.02 57.72
N LYS A 575 9.24 10.17 58.22
CA LYS A 575 9.58 10.95 59.42
C LYS A 575 10.89 11.70 59.23
N ASN A 576 11.01 12.90 59.81
CA ASN A 576 12.28 13.62 59.86
C ASN A 576 13.32 12.74 60.56
N SER A 577 14.33 12.29 59.83
CA SER A 577 15.27 11.26 60.30
C SER A 577 16.64 11.45 59.67
N SER A 578 17.64 10.77 60.26
CA SER A 578 18.97 10.67 59.66
C SER A 578 18.95 9.55 58.62
N VAL A 579 19.34 9.86 57.40
CA VAL A 579 19.28 8.97 56.24
C VAL A 579 20.68 8.57 55.81
N SER A 580 20.88 7.28 55.57
CA SER A 580 22.04 6.76 54.86
C SER A 580 21.63 6.06 53.57
N LEU A 581 22.27 6.41 52.45
CA LEU A 581 22.08 5.76 51.16
C LEU A 581 23.39 5.13 50.72
N ASN A 582 23.41 3.81 50.69
CA ASN A 582 24.61 3.00 50.47
C ASN A 582 24.44 2.12 49.24
N ILE A 583 25.50 1.93 48.48
CA ILE A 583 25.56 1.04 47.31
C ILE A 583 26.47 -0.13 47.64
N TYR A 584 26.04 -1.32 47.25
CA TYR A 584 26.71 -2.59 47.47
C TYR A 584 26.86 -3.33 46.15
N ASP A 585 27.88 -4.18 46.05
CA ASP A 585 28.01 -5.12 44.93
C ASP A 585 27.15 -6.37 45.13
N ASN A 586 27.22 -7.31 44.17
CA ASN A 586 26.50 -8.58 44.22
C ASN A 586 26.93 -9.52 45.37
N MET A 587 28.06 -9.25 46.02
CA MET A 587 28.52 -9.98 47.21
C MET A 587 28.11 -9.28 48.52
N GLY A 588 27.37 -8.16 48.43
CA GLY A 588 26.96 -7.36 49.58
C GLY A 588 28.09 -6.50 50.17
N ARG A 589 29.22 -6.33 49.47
CA ARG A 589 30.32 -5.46 49.92
C ARG A 589 29.96 -4.01 49.63
N LEU A 590 30.20 -3.12 50.59
CA LEU A 590 29.93 -1.68 50.44
C LEU A 590 30.85 -1.07 49.37
N VAL A 591 30.24 -0.46 48.36
CA VAL A 591 30.89 0.18 47.21
C VAL A 591 30.98 1.69 47.41
N LYS A 592 29.84 2.33 47.72
CA LYS A 592 29.72 3.78 47.85
C LYS A 592 28.74 4.14 48.95
N THR A 593 29.04 5.16 49.73
CA THR A 593 28.06 5.84 50.59
C THR A 593 27.75 7.19 49.96
N ILE A 594 26.52 7.38 49.49
CA ILE A 594 26.06 8.65 48.90
C ILE A 594 25.67 9.63 50.00
N TYR A 595 24.86 9.18 50.95
CA TYR A 595 24.49 9.94 52.14
C TYR A 595 24.91 9.20 53.41
N LYS A 596 25.48 9.92 54.37
CA LYS A 596 25.98 9.35 55.64
C LYS A 596 25.29 10.04 56.82
N ASN A 597 24.19 9.46 57.29
CA ASN A 597 23.37 9.98 58.39
C ASN A 597 22.92 11.44 58.18
N GLU A 598 22.56 11.79 56.94
CA GLU A 598 22.10 13.13 56.59
C GLU A 598 20.70 13.40 57.15
N LYS A 599 20.49 14.55 57.79
CA LYS A 599 19.17 14.91 58.33
C LYS A 599 18.26 15.36 57.18
N MET A 600 17.21 14.61 56.92
CA MET A 600 16.28 14.89 55.83
C MET A 600 14.85 15.12 56.35
N LYS A 601 14.06 15.90 55.61
CA LYS A 601 12.66 16.20 55.95
C LYS A 601 11.74 15.09 55.41
N ALA A 602 10.74 14.73 56.21
CA ALA A 602 9.64 13.85 55.83
C ALA A 602 8.82 14.43 54.68
N GLY A 603 8.25 13.54 53.87
CA GLY A 603 7.27 13.87 52.85
C GLY A 603 7.77 14.69 51.67
N VAL A 604 9.08 14.96 51.59
CA VAL A 604 9.73 15.59 50.43
C VAL A 604 10.42 14.52 49.59
N LEU A 605 10.32 14.62 48.27
CA LEU A 605 11.07 13.79 47.33
C LEU A 605 12.55 14.18 47.37
N HIS A 606 13.41 13.23 47.74
CA HIS A 606 14.86 13.38 47.70
C HIS A 606 15.42 12.63 46.49
N SER A 607 16.52 13.13 45.94
CA SER A 607 17.17 12.56 44.75
C SER A 607 18.68 12.47 44.97
N ALA A 608 19.24 11.31 44.63
CA ALA A 608 20.67 11.01 44.72
C ALA A 608 21.19 10.57 43.36
N ASN A 609 22.36 11.08 42.96
CA ASN A 609 23.04 10.62 41.76
C ASN A 609 24.14 9.61 42.10
N TRP A 610 24.30 8.58 41.26
CA TRP A 610 25.48 7.73 41.27
C TRP A 610 26.07 7.64 39.87
N ASP A 611 27.40 7.75 39.78
CA ASP A 611 28.18 7.81 38.55
C ASP A 611 29.03 6.56 38.31
N GLY A 612 28.66 5.44 38.95
CA GLY A 612 29.39 4.18 38.83
C GLY A 612 30.76 4.18 39.51
N LYS A 613 31.03 5.11 40.46
CA LYS A 613 32.30 5.12 41.22
C LYS A 613 32.14 4.64 42.66
N ASN A 614 33.20 4.07 43.21
CA ASN A 614 33.29 3.69 44.63
C ASN A 614 33.69 4.88 45.54
N ASN A 615 33.84 4.63 46.84
CA ASN A 615 34.27 5.65 47.82
C ASN A 615 35.67 6.22 47.55
N ALA A 616 36.56 5.47 46.88
CA ALA A 616 37.89 5.93 46.44
C ALA A 616 37.86 6.67 45.09
N ASN A 617 36.66 6.97 44.57
CA ASN A 617 36.42 7.66 43.30
C ASN A 617 36.91 6.90 42.05
N ASN A 618 37.08 5.57 42.16
CA ASN A 618 37.40 4.70 41.03
C ASN A 618 36.12 4.12 40.44
N LEU A 619 36.04 4.05 39.10
CA LEU A 619 34.97 3.35 38.40
C LEU A 619 34.92 1.87 38.82
N VAL A 620 33.71 1.37 39.06
CA VAL A 620 33.50 -0.04 39.38
C VAL A 620 33.34 -0.88 38.11
N ALA A 621 33.32 -2.21 38.24
CA ALA A 621 33.09 -3.08 37.08
C ALA A 621 31.62 -3.05 36.65
N SER A 622 31.32 -3.24 35.36
CA SER A 622 29.95 -3.49 34.92
C SER A 622 29.36 -4.68 35.65
N GLY A 623 28.09 -4.61 36.02
CA GLY A 623 27.43 -5.68 36.75
C GLY A 623 26.26 -5.21 37.58
N THR A 624 25.71 -6.15 38.36
CA THR A 624 24.60 -5.88 39.27
C THR A 624 25.12 -5.26 40.57
N TYR A 625 24.46 -4.17 40.97
CA TYR A 625 24.65 -3.50 42.25
C TYR A 625 23.32 -3.38 42.98
N TYR A 626 23.38 -3.11 44.28
CA TYR A 626 22.22 -2.91 45.13
C TYR A 626 22.38 -1.59 45.88
N TYR A 627 21.35 -0.76 45.91
CA TYR A 627 21.33 0.44 46.73
C TYR A 627 20.32 0.29 47.86
N LYS A 628 20.74 0.67 49.07
CA LYS A 628 19.98 0.52 50.30
C LYS A 628 19.81 1.88 50.98
N LEU A 629 18.56 2.27 51.14
CA LEU A 629 18.13 3.42 51.93
C LEU A 629 17.91 2.97 53.38
N ILE A 630 18.46 3.70 54.34
CA ILE A 630 18.41 3.37 55.77
C ILE A 630 18.03 4.62 56.56
N THR A 631 17.03 4.50 57.44
CA THR A 631 16.72 5.46 58.52
C THR A 631 16.95 4.79 59.88
N VAL A 632 16.66 5.53 60.96
CA VAL A 632 16.75 5.00 62.34
C VAL A 632 15.90 3.73 62.54
N ASP A 633 14.73 3.64 61.89
CA ASP A 633 13.74 2.58 62.11
C ASP A 633 13.43 1.72 60.87
N LYS A 634 13.89 2.08 59.66
CA LYS A 634 13.54 1.40 58.40
C LYS A 634 14.71 1.21 57.46
N SER A 635 14.61 0.22 56.58
CA SER A 635 15.50 0.14 55.41
C SER A 635 14.81 -0.49 54.20
N LEU A 636 15.13 0.01 53.01
CA LEU A 636 14.68 -0.53 51.73
C LEU A 636 15.89 -0.75 50.82
N THR A 637 15.87 -1.81 50.03
CA THR A 637 16.96 -2.15 49.09
C THR A 637 16.37 -2.38 47.70
N LYS A 638 17.03 -1.86 46.67
CA LYS A 638 16.70 -2.13 45.27
C LYS A 638 17.94 -2.50 44.47
N LYS A 639 17.72 -3.22 43.36
CA LYS A 639 18.74 -3.71 42.44
C LYS A 639 18.92 -2.70 41.30
N MET A 640 20.14 -2.55 40.79
CA MET A 640 20.48 -1.77 39.60
C MET A 640 21.55 -2.49 38.76
N LEU A 641 21.59 -2.22 37.46
CA LEU A 641 22.52 -2.79 36.51
C LEU A 641 23.40 -1.68 35.90
N PHE A 642 24.69 -1.72 36.19
CA PHE A 642 25.68 -0.77 35.67
C PHE A 642 26.38 -1.36 34.44
N LEU A 643 26.45 -0.59 33.35
CA LEU A 643 27.17 -0.93 32.12
C LEU A 643 28.30 0.10 31.93
N LYS A 644 29.49 -0.38 31.54
CA LYS A 644 30.66 0.47 31.29
C LYS A 644 30.71 0.87 29.83
#